data_AF-A0A936IJ37-F1
#
_entry.id   AF-A0A936IJ37-F1
#
_cell.length_a   1.000
_cell.length_b   1.000
_cell.length_c   1.000
_cell.angle_alpha   90.00
_cell.angle_beta   90.00
_cell.angle_gamma   90.00
#
_symmetry.space_group_name_H-M   'P 1'
#
loop_
_entity.id
_entity.type
_entity.pdbx_description
1 polymer ?
#
loop_
_entity_poly.entity_id
_entity_poly.type
_entity_poly.pdbx_seq_one_letter_code
_entity_poly.pdbx_strand_id
1 'polypeptide(L)'
;MRALGPGFLFLVSAAMPLPAQVDPAAAFFADAAKKLDAFAEACFDAGYPQRAEEIWREVIAVYDGNHPGARKALGFTQVGSSWAVDSAFVYPSAGTPSLAKAKALRSRWDRLAQELAQGHLRVAEAYAAAGDTDKADEQYDRTLRFQPGDPKAAAARGVANVDGYFGTNLEVDLLQRSRLVKRAVAEVLEMKIKVEPVDEPHPIFERAGLKGIAFQGPNIACYGDLDADVLQEAVRMAERSLQLCKLVFDGYVTFPGPKLIHHLGFVKDEAGYVKVLEASRDLLGPGFEFVMKHKPATILRRGPHSLSLMIGRSPATVYDMAARWVAQTYGGFVTDALDEGIGHTIVGLLTGRNLAFLIGEEKQEGTRAGRARELKLQIPDIAVWQELAIDTAWENTSVPAAQLPFLQAASFPTEGRVKAWSFCHYLLLRDPELMRKLDRMPADSRSPYELRAKFTAVANVHIDALDRGWRDFWTKDTPLLREIRGGEATPLEAVSQEVPAWLDAFNGVRRDFTKSVANLKLAEVAWSEAYSDDCKLHLDYLEKNRSERGPDREDTEVLGKEGASARGKTFAEGALIHYGSGKPDKIAAGWVHLPGYRHILLDPRLGVVGCFATKNAVVIDARRGIGGERGGTSYPFHNQKEVPVDIDLALLGERVANLLTKRGAKRTKKLGYPLTLHFYEPGTMDVTEGRYVCNLRQGKDEVEGIVDIAHTGTARTTGAGLLVFYPLAPLKRGSEYTGEWMVAGKQASAIRFTTK
;
A
#
# COMPACT_ATOMS: atom_id res chain seq x y z
N MET A 1 -45.74 -15.79 -77.25
CA MET A 1 -44.87 -16.88 -76.77
C MET A 1 -43.76 -16.25 -75.91
N ARG A 2 -44.08 -15.82 -74.68
CA ARG A 2 -43.84 -16.48 -73.37
C ARG A 2 -42.38 -16.85 -73.12
N ALA A 3 -41.68 -15.91 -72.48
CA ALA A 3 -40.41 -16.09 -71.78
C ALA A 3 -40.66 -16.63 -70.35
N LEU A 4 -39.80 -17.54 -69.90
CA LEU A 4 -39.79 -18.14 -68.56
C LEU A 4 -38.89 -17.31 -67.63
N GLY A 5 -39.42 -16.89 -66.48
CA GLY A 5 -38.67 -16.26 -65.38
C GLY A 5 -38.27 -17.28 -64.30
N PRO A 6 -37.22 -16.99 -63.49
CA PRO A 6 -36.75 -17.89 -62.45
C PRO A 6 -37.58 -17.74 -61.16
N GLY A 7 -37.96 -18.87 -60.58
CA GLY A 7 -38.70 -18.95 -59.33
C GLY A 7 -37.82 -18.63 -58.11
N PHE A 8 -38.30 -17.73 -57.26
CA PHE A 8 -37.80 -17.49 -55.91
C PHE A 8 -38.45 -18.48 -54.95
N LEU A 9 -37.66 -19.35 -54.32
CA LEU A 9 -38.07 -20.19 -53.21
C LEU A 9 -37.94 -19.38 -51.91
N PHE A 10 -39.06 -19.04 -51.27
CA PHE A 10 -39.06 -18.50 -49.90
C PHE A 10 -38.98 -19.66 -48.90
N LEU A 11 -37.82 -19.82 -48.25
CA LEU A 11 -37.65 -20.66 -47.06
C LEU A 11 -38.08 -19.85 -45.84
N VAL A 12 -39.27 -20.14 -45.30
CA VAL A 12 -39.74 -19.62 -44.02
C VAL A 12 -39.05 -20.42 -42.91
N SER A 13 -37.96 -19.90 -42.35
CA SER A 13 -37.40 -20.39 -41.10
C SER A 13 -38.34 -20.03 -39.95
N ALA A 14 -38.98 -21.03 -39.36
CA ALA A 14 -39.66 -20.88 -38.08
C ALA A 14 -38.59 -20.61 -36.99
N ALA A 15 -38.50 -19.37 -36.51
CA ALA A 15 -37.69 -19.03 -35.36
C ALA A 15 -38.32 -19.69 -34.12
N MET A 16 -37.68 -20.73 -33.60
CA MET A 16 -38.03 -21.22 -32.27
C MET A 16 -37.71 -20.14 -31.24
N PRO A 17 -38.63 -19.78 -30.32
CA PRO A 17 -38.33 -18.87 -29.24
C PRO A 17 -37.21 -19.47 -28.38
N LEU A 18 -36.08 -18.76 -28.30
CA LEU A 18 -35.04 -19.08 -27.33
C LEU A 18 -35.65 -19.04 -25.92
N PRO A 19 -35.37 -20.01 -25.05
CA PRO A 19 -35.83 -19.95 -23.66
C PRO A 19 -35.38 -18.62 -23.05
N ALA A 20 -36.29 -17.93 -22.37
CA ALA A 20 -35.98 -16.69 -21.67
C ALA A 20 -34.78 -16.93 -20.76
N GLN A 21 -33.65 -16.27 -21.06
CA GLN A 21 -32.44 -16.35 -20.25
C GLN A 21 -32.79 -15.82 -18.86
N VAL A 22 -32.77 -16.72 -17.85
CA VAL A 22 -32.92 -16.33 -16.45
C VAL A 22 -31.73 -15.43 -16.13
N ASP A 23 -32.01 -14.19 -15.73
CA ASP A 23 -30.99 -13.24 -15.30
C ASP A 23 -30.20 -13.87 -14.13
N PRO A 24 -28.89 -14.15 -14.28
CA PRO A 24 -28.09 -14.79 -13.25
C PRO A 24 -27.95 -13.93 -11.98
N ALA A 25 -28.27 -12.63 -12.03
CA ALA A 25 -28.13 -11.68 -10.95
C ALA A 25 -29.37 -11.56 -10.04
N ALA A 26 -30.57 -11.85 -10.55
CA ALA A 26 -31.84 -11.47 -9.90
C ALA A 26 -32.00 -12.02 -8.48
N ALA A 27 -31.68 -13.31 -8.26
CA ALA A 27 -31.77 -13.94 -6.95
C ALA A 27 -30.73 -13.38 -5.96
N PHE A 28 -29.52 -13.09 -6.45
CA PHE A 28 -28.46 -12.51 -5.63
C PHE A 28 -28.80 -11.06 -5.22
N PHE A 29 -29.30 -10.24 -6.14
CA PHE A 29 -29.64 -8.84 -5.84
C PHE A 29 -30.76 -8.72 -4.81
N ALA A 30 -31.77 -9.60 -4.86
CA ALA A 30 -32.82 -9.63 -3.85
C ALA A 30 -32.28 -9.96 -2.44
N ASP A 31 -31.36 -10.94 -2.32
CA ASP A 31 -30.72 -11.27 -1.03
C ASP A 31 -29.80 -10.14 -0.54
N ALA A 32 -29.01 -9.55 -1.45
CA ALA A 32 -28.10 -8.45 -1.16
C ALA A 32 -28.85 -7.21 -0.65
N ALA A 33 -29.96 -6.81 -1.30
CA ALA A 33 -30.83 -5.72 -0.87
C ALA A 33 -31.31 -5.92 0.58
N LYS A 34 -31.81 -7.11 0.90
CA LYS A 34 -32.30 -7.44 2.25
C LYS A 34 -31.19 -7.34 3.31
N LYS A 35 -29.99 -7.86 3.01
CA LYS A 35 -28.85 -7.83 3.95
C LYS A 35 -28.31 -6.43 4.17
N LEU A 36 -28.23 -5.62 3.11
CA LEU A 36 -27.80 -4.23 3.17
C LEU A 36 -28.81 -3.36 3.93
N ASP A 37 -30.11 -3.54 3.70
CA ASP A 37 -31.18 -2.86 4.43
C ASP A 37 -31.10 -3.17 5.94
N ALA A 38 -30.98 -4.43 6.32
CA ALA A 38 -30.82 -4.84 7.73
C ALA A 38 -29.51 -4.34 8.37
N PHE A 39 -28.48 -4.05 7.57
CA PHE A 39 -27.25 -3.42 8.06
C PHE A 39 -27.42 -1.91 8.23
N ALA A 40 -28.10 -1.24 7.29
CA ALA A 40 -28.43 0.18 7.36
C ALA A 40 -29.31 0.49 8.58
N GLU A 41 -30.34 -0.31 8.86
CA GLU A 41 -31.16 -0.19 10.08
C GLU A 41 -30.29 -0.24 11.34
N ALA A 42 -29.35 -1.20 11.40
CA ALA A 42 -28.44 -1.30 12.54
C ALA A 42 -27.50 -0.11 12.68
N CYS A 43 -27.06 0.50 11.58
CA CYS A 43 -26.31 1.76 11.60
C CYS A 43 -27.18 2.90 12.14
N PHE A 44 -28.43 3.02 11.67
CA PHE A 44 -29.36 4.05 12.10
C PHE A 44 -29.64 3.97 13.61
N ASP A 45 -29.98 2.77 14.11
CA ASP A 45 -30.25 2.49 15.53
C ASP A 45 -29.03 2.67 16.45
N ALA A 46 -27.83 2.62 15.87
CA ALA A 46 -26.58 2.88 16.57
C ALA A 46 -26.18 4.35 16.58
N GLY A 47 -26.99 5.24 16.00
CA GLY A 47 -26.73 6.67 15.94
C GLY A 47 -25.86 7.09 14.75
N TYR A 48 -25.81 6.30 13.68
CA TYR A 48 -25.10 6.61 12.42
C TYR A 48 -26.07 6.79 11.24
N PRO A 49 -26.96 7.81 11.28
CA PRO A 49 -28.02 7.98 10.28
C PRO A 49 -27.46 8.23 8.88
N GLN A 50 -26.34 8.93 8.71
CA GLN A 50 -25.78 9.20 7.37
C GLN A 50 -25.29 7.90 6.71
N ARG A 51 -24.64 7.01 7.48
CA ARG A 51 -24.19 5.72 6.96
C ARG A 51 -25.37 4.86 6.52
N ALA A 52 -26.44 4.84 7.31
CA ALA A 52 -27.68 4.16 6.94
C ALA A 52 -28.26 4.75 5.64
N GLU A 53 -28.24 6.07 5.49
CA GLU A 53 -28.72 6.77 4.30
C GLU A 53 -27.96 6.34 3.04
N GLU A 54 -26.64 6.33 3.10
CA GLU A 54 -25.76 5.90 2.00
C GLU A 54 -26.11 4.49 1.54
N ILE A 55 -26.27 3.57 2.49
CA ILE A 55 -26.56 2.16 2.21
C ILE A 55 -27.97 2.01 1.64
N TRP A 56 -28.98 2.67 2.20
CA TRP A 56 -30.34 2.64 1.66
C TRP A 56 -30.43 3.22 0.25
N ARG A 57 -29.68 4.30 -0.04
CA ARG A 57 -29.56 4.83 -1.40
C ARG A 57 -28.92 3.81 -2.33
N GLU A 58 -27.91 3.10 -1.88
CA GLU A 58 -27.28 2.01 -2.65
C GLU A 58 -28.26 0.84 -2.90
N VAL A 59 -29.03 0.43 -1.90
CA VAL A 59 -30.08 -0.59 -2.05
C VAL A 59 -31.02 -0.24 -3.20
N ILE A 60 -31.54 0.99 -3.21
CA ILE A 60 -32.49 1.45 -4.24
C ILE A 60 -31.82 1.62 -5.60
N ALA A 61 -30.60 2.16 -5.65
CA ALA A 61 -29.95 2.45 -6.91
C ALA A 61 -29.45 1.20 -7.64
N VAL A 62 -29.18 0.12 -6.94
CA VAL A 62 -28.35 -0.99 -7.45
C VAL A 62 -29.05 -2.33 -7.37
N TYR A 63 -29.74 -2.61 -6.27
CA TYR A 63 -30.19 -3.96 -5.96
C TYR A 63 -31.70 -4.13 -6.13
N ASP A 64 -32.48 -3.23 -5.53
CA ASP A 64 -33.93 -3.26 -5.61
C ASP A 64 -34.48 -1.82 -5.57
N GLY A 65 -34.77 -1.30 -6.78
CA GLY A 65 -35.34 0.02 -6.97
C GLY A 65 -36.72 0.22 -6.33
N ASN A 66 -37.40 -0.85 -5.92
CA ASN A 66 -38.69 -0.80 -5.24
C ASN A 66 -38.63 -1.27 -3.78
N HIS A 67 -37.43 -1.38 -3.19
CA HIS A 67 -37.25 -1.88 -1.84
C HIS A 67 -38.03 -1.04 -0.80
N PRO A 68 -39.06 -1.60 -0.14
CA PRO A 68 -39.98 -0.80 0.66
C PRO A 68 -39.36 -0.30 1.97
N GLY A 69 -38.41 -1.04 2.57
CA GLY A 69 -37.68 -0.65 3.78
C GLY A 69 -36.85 0.62 3.54
N ALA A 70 -35.76 0.47 2.78
CA ALA A 70 -34.95 1.57 2.26
C ALA A 70 -35.72 2.81 1.79
N ARG A 71 -36.79 2.67 0.98
CA ARG A 71 -37.57 3.82 0.52
C ARG A 71 -38.28 4.55 1.64
N LYS A 72 -38.96 3.83 2.55
CA LYS A 72 -39.60 4.45 3.72
C LYS A 72 -38.58 5.13 4.62
N ALA A 73 -37.43 4.49 4.82
CA ALA A 73 -36.35 5.02 5.64
C ALA A 73 -35.77 6.33 5.08
N LEU A 74 -35.78 6.51 3.75
CA LEU A 74 -35.40 7.75 3.07
C LEU A 74 -36.54 8.75 2.89
N GLY A 75 -37.70 8.53 3.51
CA GLY A 75 -38.83 9.46 3.46
C GLY A 75 -39.71 9.35 2.23
N PHE A 76 -39.70 8.22 1.52
CA PHE A 76 -40.64 7.97 0.44
C PHE A 76 -41.92 7.31 0.97
N THR A 77 -43.06 7.73 0.45
CA THR A 77 -44.36 7.10 0.67
C THR A 77 -44.87 6.48 -0.63
N GLN A 78 -45.53 5.34 -0.52
CA GLN A 78 -46.10 4.64 -1.67
C GLN A 78 -47.47 5.25 -2.03
N VAL A 79 -47.61 5.74 -3.25
CA VAL A 79 -48.84 6.32 -3.81
C VAL A 79 -49.24 5.51 -5.03
N GLY A 80 -50.17 4.57 -4.85
CA GLY A 80 -50.50 3.58 -5.87
C GLY A 80 -49.32 2.63 -6.15
N SER A 81 -48.92 2.53 -7.42
CA SER A 81 -47.76 1.74 -7.86
C SER A 81 -46.44 2.51 -7.84
N SER A 82 -46.45 3.77 -7.43
CA SER A 82 -45.28 4.67 -7.50
C SER A 82 -44.85 5.14 -6.12
N TRP A 83 -43.60 5.57 -6.00
CA TRP A 83 -43.05 6.16 -4.79
C TRP A 83 -42.93 7.67 -4.94
N ALA A 84 -43.46 8.42 -3.97
CA ALA A 84 -43.35 9.86 -3.89
C ALA A 84 -42.55 10.26 -2.66
N VAL A 85 -41.83 11.39 -2.72
CA VAL A 85 -41.15 11.96 -1.55
C VAL A 85 -42.20 12.54 -0.62
N ASP A 86 -42.16 12.16 0.66
CA ASP A 86 -42.95 12.80 1.70
C ASP A 86 -42.37 14.18 2.02
N SER A 87 -43.11 15.24 1.72
CA SER A 87 -42.66 16.62 1.92
C SER A 87 -42.53 17.01 3.40
N ALA A 88 -43.13 16.24 4.31
CA ALA A 88 -43.01 16.44 5.75
C ALA A 88 -41.81 15.68 6.35
N PHE A 89 -41.21 14.74 5.61
CA PHE A 89 -40.11 13.95 6.11
C PHE A 89 -38.80 14.76 6.11
N VAL A 90 -38.13 14.76 7.26
CA VAL A 90 -36.79 15.33 7.42
C VAL A 90 -35.86 14.22 7.89
N TYR A 91 -34.91 13.85 7.04
CA TYR A 91 -33.91 12.86 7.41
C TYR A 91 -33.01 13.43 8.53
N PRO A 92 -32.69 12.68 9.60
CA PRO A 92 -31.87 13.19 10.69
C PRO A 92 -30.49 13.65 10.20
N SER A 93 -30.13 14.91 10.48
CA SER A 93 -28.85 15.50 10.07
C SER A 93 -27.70 15.22 11.03
N ALA A 94 -28.00 14.80 12.26
CA ALA A 94 -27.03 14.45 13.30
C ALA A 94 -27.51 13.23 14.10
N GLY A 95 -26.59 12.32 14.42
CA GLY A 95 -26.84 11.16 15.28
C GLY A 95 -26.20 11.32 16.66
N THR A 96 -26.42 10.34 17.54
CA THR A 96 -25.71 10.20 18.83
C THR A 96 -24.84 8.94 18.75
N PRO A 97 -23.67 9.01 18.08
CA PRO A 97 -22.87 7.83 17.77
C PRO A 97 -22.39 7.11 19.04
N SER A 98 -22.27 5.78 18.98
CA SER A 98 -21.85 4.94 20.08
C SER A 98 -20.58 4.15 19.74
N LEU A 99 -19.46 4.51 20.39
CA LEU A 99 -18.15 3.88 20.21
C LEU A 99 -18.19 2.34 20.35
N ALA A 100 -18.90 1.83 21.35
CA ALA A 100 -19.03 0.38 21.55
C ALA A 100 -19.78 -0.32 20.41
N LYS A 101 -20.80 0.35 19.84
CA LYS A 101 -21.57 -0.19 18.69
C LYS A 101 -20.78 -0.09 17.38
N ALA A 102 -19.92 0.93 17.22
CA ALA A 102 -19.10 1.13 16.03
C ALA A 102 -18.25 -0.10 15.67
N LYS A 103 -17.55 -0.67 16.66
CA LYS A 103 -16.70 -1.86 16.46
C LYS A 103 -17.52 -3.07 16.02
N ALA A 104 -18.68 -3.31 16.64
CA ALA A 104 -19.57 -4.41 16.27
C ALA A 104 -20.16 -4.24 14.87
N LEU A 105 -20.54 -3.02 14.51
CA LEU A 105 -21.00 -2.69 13.16
C LEU A 105 -19.91 -2.90 12.11
N ARG A 106 -18.65 -2.53 12.41
CA ARG A 106 -17.52 -2.77 11.51
C ARG A 106 -17.31 -4.26 11.23
N SER A 107 -17.23 -5.09 12.27
CA SER A 107 -17.09 -6.54 12.08
C SER A 107 -18.29 -7.19 11.39
N ARG A 108 -19.50 -6.61 11.49
CA ARG A 108 -20.66 -7.04 10.73
C ARG A 108 -20.55 -6.63 9.26
N TRP A 109 -20.09 -5.41 8.99
CA TRP A 109 -19.82 -4.92 7.63
C TRP A 109 -18.77 -5.75 6.91
N ASP A 110 -17.64 -6.06 7.55
CA ASP A 110 -16.57 -6.85 6.93
C ASP A 110 -17.07 -8.20 6.40
N ARG A 111 -17.86 -8.91 7.20
CA ARG A 111 -18.48 -10.19 6.79
C ARG A 111 -19.47 -10.00 5.65
N LEU A 112 -20.34 -9.00 5.75
CA LEU A 112 -21.31 -8.71 4.70
C LEU A 112 -20.63 -8.32 3.38
N ALA A 113 -19.60 -7.49 3.42
CA ALA A 113 -18.84 -7.07 2.26
C ALA A 113 -18.17 -8.28 1.58
N GLN A 114 -17.57 -9.19 2.34
CA GLN A 114 -16.99 -10.42 1.77
C GLN A 114 -18.05 -11.27 1.05
N GLU A 115 -19.24 -11.46 1.66
CA GLU A 115 -20.34 -12.20 1.02
C GLU A 115 -20.83 -11.53 -0.26
N LEU A 116 -21.01 -10.20 -0.23
CA LEU A 116 -21.46 -9.42 -1.39
C LEU A 116 -20.44 -9.45 -2.52
N ALA A 117 -19.15 -9.31 -2.21
CA ALA A 117 -18.07 -9.39 -3.20
C ALA A 117 -18.09 -10.74 -3.92
N GLN A 118 -18.16 -11.85 -3.20
CA GLN A 118 -18.22 -13.20 -3.79
C GLN A 118 -19.49 -13.42 -4.62
N GLY A 119 -20.61 -12.81 -4.23
CA GLY A 119 -21.83 -12.80 -5.02
C GLY A 119 -21.66 -12.07 -6.35
N HIS A 120 -21.18 -10.83 -6.30
CA HIS A 120 -20.92 -10.03 -7.49
C HIS A 120 -19.89 -10.68 -8.42
N LEU A 121 -18.83 -11.29 -7.87
CA LEU A 121 -17.82 -11.97 -8.68
C LEU A 121 -18.43 -13.12 -9.49
N ARG A 122 -19.28 -13.93 -8.89
CA ARG A 122 -19.96 -15.04 -9.59
C ARG A 122 -20.90 -14.52 -10.68
N VAL A 123 -21.61 -13.43 -10.43
CA VAL A 123 -22.47 -12.79 -11.43
C VAL A 123 -21.63 -12.20 -12.56
N ALA A 124 -20.48 -11.58 -12.25
CA ALA A 124 -19.54 -11.05 -13.23
C ALA A 124 -19.01 -12.16 -14.16
N GLU A 125 -18.55 -13.29 -13.58
CA GLU A 125 -18.07 -14.45 -14.33
C GLU A 125 -19.19 -15.06 -15.21
N ALA A 126 -20.43 -15.09 -14.72
CA ALA A 126 -21.58 -15.56 -15.50
C ALA A 126 -21.90 -14.63 -16.69
N TYR A 127 -21.87 -13.31 -16.50
CA TYR A 127 -22.06 -12.35 -17.59
C TYR A 127 -20.90 -12.40 -18.61
N ALA A 128 -19.66 -12.50 -18.14
CA ALA A 128 -18.49 -12.65 -19.01
C ALA A 128 -18.58 -13.92 -19.85
N ALA A 129 -18.99 -15.05 -19.25
CA ALA A 129 -19.20 -16.30 -19.97
C ALA A 129 -20.35 -16.23 -20.99
N ALA A 130 -21.36 -15.39 -20.74
CA ALA A 130 -22.44 -15.11 -21.67
C ALA A 130 -22.07 -14.08 -22.76
N GLY A 131 -20.88 -13.48 -22.71
CA GLY A 131 -20.41 -12.46 -23.64
C GLY A 131 -20.98 -11.06 -23.38
N ASP A 132 -21.63 -10.83 -22.24
CA ASP A 132 -22.16 -9.52 -21.83
C ASP A 132 -21.09 -8.76 -21.03
N THR A 133 -20.12 -8.18 -21.74
CA THR A 133 -18.93 -7.56 -21.14
C THR A 133 -19.25 -6.35 -20.29
N ASP A 134 -20.23 -5.54 -20.68
CA ASP A 134 -20.59 -4.31 -19.96
C ASP A 134 -21.16 -4.64 -18.57
N LYS A 135 -22.06 -5.63 -18.49
CA LYS A 135 -22.57 -6.09 -17.20
C LYS A 135 -21.51 -6.82 -16.39
N ALA A 136 -20.65 -7.62 -17.04
CA ALA A 136 -19.54 -8.28 -16.35
C ALA A 136 -18.63 -7.24 -15.68
N ASP A 137 -18.25 -6.19 -16.41
CA ASP A 137 -17.43 -5.09 -15.91
C ASP A 137 -18.08 -4.36 -14.73
N GLU A 138 -19.38 -4.06 -14.82
CA GLU A 138 -20.11 -3.45 -13.70
C GLU A 138 -20.07 -4.34 -12.45
N GLN A 139 -20.24 -5.65 -12.61
CA GLN A 139 -20.18 -6.59 -11.49
C GLN A 139 -18.76 -6.80 -10.96
N TYR A 140 -17.73 -6.73 -11.79
CA TYR A 140 -16.35 -6.71 -11.33
C TYR A 140 -16.05 -5.42 -10.54
N ASP A 141 -16.53 -4.26 -10.99
CA ASP A 141 -16.42 -3.00 -10.23
C ASP A 141 -17.13 -3.09 -8.87
N ARG A 142 -18.29 -3.76 -8.82
CA ARG A 142 -18.99 -4.06 -7.54
C ARG A 142 -18.21 -5.00 -6.65
N THR A 143 -17.60 -6.03 -7.22
CA THR A 143 -16.72 -6.95 -6.47
C THR A 143 -15.60 -6.15 -5.80
N LEU A 144 -14.94 -5.26 -6.54
CA LEU A 144 -13.89 -4.39 -6.03
C LEU A 144 -14.39 -3.34 -5.03
N ARG A 145 -15.65 -2.91 -5.11
CA ARG A 145 -16.24 -2.04 -4.07
C ARG A 145 -16.27 -2.71 -2.70
N PHE A 146 -16.64 -3.98 -2.65
CA PHE A 146 -16.79 -4.71 -1.38
C PHE A 146 -15.52 -5.44 -0.94
N GLN A 147 -14.75 -5.95 -1.90
CA GLN A 147 -13.46 -6.57 -1.69
C GLN A 147 -12.47 -5.98 -2.70
N PRO A 148 -11.90 -4.81 -2.41
CA PRO A 148 -10.96 -4.13 -3.31
C PRO A 148 -9.81 -5.03 -3.72
N GLY A 149 -9.38 -5.93 -2.84
CA GLY A 149 -8.30 -6.88 -3.07
C GLY A 149 -8.61 -8.11 -3.93
N ASP A 150 -9.80 -8.22 -4.54
CA ASP A 150 -10.15 -9.42 -5.32
C ASP A 150 -9.29 -9.52 -6.60
N PRO A 151 -8.45 -10.55 -6.75
CA PRO A 151 -7.47 -10.62 -7.83
C PRO A 151 -8.12 -10.84 -9.20
N LYS A 152 -9.28 -11.50 -9.25
CA LYS A 152 -9.96 -11.78 -10.52
C LYS A 152 -10.66 -10.52 -11.03
N ALA A 153 -11.39 -9.83 -10.15
CA ALA A 153 -12.04 -8.58 -10.51
C ALA A 153 -11.00 -7.51 -10.86
N ALA A 154 -9.90 -7.43 -10.12
CA ALA A 154 -8.85 -6.47 -10.43
C ALA A 154 -8.16 -6.75 -11.76
N ALA A 155 -7.86 -8.02 -12.06
CA ALA A 155 -7.32 -8.41 -13.36
C ALA A 155 -8.29 -8.08 -14.51
N ALA A 156 -9.59 -8.35 -14.32
CA ALA A 156 -10.61 -8.02 -15.31
C ALA A 156 -10.74 -6.51 -15.55
N ARG A 157 -10.60 -5.70 -14.50
CA ARG A 157 -10.75 -4.23 -14.56
C ARG A 157 -9.46 -3.47 -14.84
N GLY A 158 -8.32 -4.15 -14.92
CA GLY A 158 -7.03 -3.50 -15.08
C GLY A 158 -6.68 -2.56 -13.92
N VAL A 159 -7.17 -2.85 -12.71
CA VAL A 159 -6.89 -2.04 -11.53
C VAL A 159 -5.45 -2.26 -11.10
N ALA A 160 -4.75 -1.16 -10.81
CA ALA A 160 -3.36 -1.20 -10.39
C ALA A 160 -3.21 -2.01 -9.09
N ASN A 161 -2.25 -2.93 -9.09
CA ASN A 161 -1.83 -3.69 -7.92
C ASN A 161 -0.52 -3.11 -7.39
N VAL A 162 -0.45 -2.89 -6.07
CA VAL A 162 0.81 -2.66 -5.36
C VAL A 162 0.80 -3.50 -4.09
N ASP A 163 1.84 -4.33 -3.90
CA ASP A 163 2.04 -5.17 -2.72
C ASP A 163 0.85 -6.11 -2.39
N GLY A 164 0.11 -6.56 -3.41
CA GLY A 164 -1.08 -7.40 -3.20
C GLY A 164 -2.34 -6.63 -2.80
N TYR A 165 -2.24 -5.30 -2.74
CA TYR A 165 -3.39 -4.42 -2.60
C TYR A 165 -3.83 -3.90 -3.95
N PHE A 166 -5.14 -3.68 -4.05
CA PHE A 166 -5.79 -3.21 -5.26
C PHE A 166 -6.74 -2.08 -4.88
N GLY A 167 -6.80 -1.05 -5.72
CA GLY A 167 -7.69 0.08 -5.55
C GLY A 167 -7.46 1.14 -6.61
N THR A 168 -8.14 2.28 -6.47
CA THR A 168 -8.00 3.37 -7.43
C THR A 168 -6.56 3.85 -7.54
N ASN A 169 -6.17 4.43 -8.68
CA ASN A 169 -4.83 5.01 -8.86
C ASN A 169 -4.48 5.97 -7.71
N LEU A 170 -5.44 6.76 -7.23
CA LEU A 170 -5.24 7.64 -6.08
C LEU A 170 -4.94 6.87 -4.79
N GLU A 171 -5.66 5.78 -4.49
CA GLU A 171 -5.37 4.96 -3.30
C GLU A 171 -4.00 4.28 -3.39
N VAL A 172 -3.60 3.86 -4.59
CA VAL A 172 -2.28 3.31 -4.86
C VAL A 172 -1.19 4.37 -4.65
N ASP A 173 -1.37 5.57 -5.20
CA ASP A 173 -0.45 6.70 -5.02
C ASP A 173 -0.32 7.07 -3.52
N LEU A 174 -1.45 7.11 -2.80
CA LEU A 174 -1.49 7.33 -1.36
C LEU A 174 -0.73 6.25 -0.58
N LEU A 175 -0.86 4.97 -0.97
CA LEU A 175 -0.11 3.87 -0.34
C LEU A 175 1.39 4.03 -0.59
N GLN A 176 1.79 4.22 -1.84
CA GLN A 176 3.19 4.39 -2.21
C GLN A 176 3.82 5.56 -1.46
N ARG A 177 3.12 6.69 -1.38
CA ARG A 177 3.59 7.85 -0.62
C ARG A 177 3.62 7.57 0.89
N SER A 178 2.61 6.91 1.44
CA SER A 178 2.60 6.47 2.84
C SER A 178 3.81 5.60 3.18
N ARG A 179 4.19 4.66 2.30
CA ARG A 179 5.39 3.84 2.46
C ARG A 179 6.67 4.66 2.43
N LEU A 180 6.77 5.65 1.53
CA LEU A 180 7.90 6.57 1.50
C LEU A 180 8.01 7.35 2.82
N VAL A 181 6.89 7.86 3.33
CA VAL A 181 6.85 8.58 4.61
C VAL A 181 7.21 7.66 5.78
N LYS A 182 6.61 6.46 5.88
CA LYS A 182 6.92 5.47 6.94
C LYS A 182 8.41 5.09 6.94
N ARG A 183 9.00 4.86 5.75
CA ARG A 183 10.45 4.59 5.62
C ARG A 183 11.29 5.79 6.06
N ALA A 184 10.93 6.99 5.63
CA ALA A 184 11.63 8.21 6.05
C ALA A 184 11.56 8.41 7.58
N VAL A 185 10.41 8.14 8.19
CA VAL A 185 10.25 8.18 9.66
C VAL A 185 11.18 7.17 10.34
N ALA A 186 11.19 5.91 9.89
CA ALA A 186 12.06 4.88 10.44
C ALA A 186 13.55 5.28 10.32
N GLU A 187 13.96 5.76 9.14
CA GLU A 187 15.33 6.22 8.87
C GLU A 187 15.76 7.35 9.81
N VAL A 188 14.92 8.38 10.01
CA VAL A 188 15.30 9.50 10.90
C VAL A 188 15.29 9.10 12.37
N LEU A 189 14.41 8.19 12.80
CA LEU A 189 14.40 7.71 14.18
C LEU A 189 15.68 6.94 14.53
N GLU A 190 16.21 6.16 13.59
CA GLU A 190 17.48 5.43 13.75
C GLU A 190 18.73 6.31 13.58
N MET A 191 18.57 7.54 13.07
CA MET A 191 19.68 8.45 12.81
C MET A 191 20.47 8.77 14.09
N LYS A 192 21.79 8.57 14.03
CA LYS A 192 22.73 8.96 15.09
C LYS A 192 23.15 10.41 14.90
N ILE A 193 22.54 11.30 15.68
CA ILE A 193 22.84 12.73 15.65
C ILE A 193 23.89 13.04 16.72
N LYS A 194 25.02 13.59 16.29
CA LYS A 194 26.03 14.14 17.18
C LYS A 194 25.49 15.43 17.80
N VAL A 195 25.51 15.51 19.13
CA VAL A 195 25.09 16.69 19.89
C VAL A 195 26.26 17.12 20.76
N GLU A 196 26.59 18.40 20.72
CA GLU A 196 27.75 18.99 21.41
C GLU A 196 27.30 20.15 22.30
N PRO A 197 27.96 20.37 23.46
CA PRO A 197 27.70 21.55 24.27
C PRO A 197 28.06 22.83 23.51
N VAL A 198 27.34 23.92 23.81
CA VAL A 198 27.63 25.26 23.29
C VAL A 198 28.13 26.11 24.46
N ASP A 199 29.34 26.64 24.34
CA ASP A 199 29.98 27.45 25.39
C ASP A 199 29.40 28.87 25.45
N GLU A 200 28.96 29.40 24.31
CA GLU A 200 28.42 30.76 24.22
C GLU A 200 26.94 30.79 24.63
N PRO A 201 26.57 31.58 25.66
CA PRO A 201 25.18 31.74 26.06
C PRO A 201 24.38 32.51 24.99
N HIS A 202 23.07 32.25 24.91
CA HIS A 202 22.21 32.99 23.97
C HIS A 202 22.00 34.44 24.44
N PRO A 203 22.11 35.46 23.56
CA PRO A 203 22.00 36.88 23.96
C PRO A 203 20.69 37.26 24.68
N ILE A 204 19.61 36.52 24.41
CA ILE A 204 18.31 36.71 25.08
C ILE A 204 18.33 36.15 26.52
N PHE A 205 18.98 35.01 26.75
CA PHE A 205 19.12 34.43 28.09
C PHE A 205 20.08 35.26 28.95
N GLU A 206 21.17 35.76 28.37
CA GLU A 206 22.10 36.68 29.04
C GLU A 206 21.41 37.96 29.50
N ARG A 207 20.60 38.56 28.62
CA ARG A 207 19.83 39.77 28.95
C ARG A 207 18.87 39.55 30.11
N ALA A 208 18.29 38.35 30.20
CA ALA A 208 17.44 37.94 31.31
C ALA A 208 18.22 37.55 32.58
N GLY A 209 19.55 37.52 32.53
CA GLY A 209 20.39 37.02 33.61
C GLY A 209 20.00 35.58 34.01
N LEU A 210 19.61 34.75 33.03
CA LEU A 210 19.22 33.36 33.26
C LEU A 210 20.41 32.46 32.93
N LYS A 211 20.91 31.73 33.93
CA LYS A 211 22.03 30.80 33.76
C LYS A 211 21.50 29.50 33.16
N GLY A 212 21.62 29.37 31.84
CA GLY A 212 21.28 28.15 31.10
C GLY A 212 22.51 27.36 30.67
N ILE A 213 22.25 26.15 30.19
CA ILE A 213 23.15 25.33 29.39
C ILE A 213 22.62 25.29 27.94
N ALA A 214 23.48 24.89 27.01
CA ALA A 214 23.11 24.83 25.61
C ALA A 214 23.79 23.67 24.88
N PHE A 215 23.09 23.15 23.88
CA PHE A 215 23.56 22.07 23.04
C PHE A 215 23.23 22.36 21.58
N GLN A 216 24.06 21.88 20.66
CA GLN A 216 23.85 22.02 19.22
C GLN A 216 24.05 20.71 18.47
N GLY A 217 23.24 20.54 17.42
CA GLY A 217 23.43 19.57 16.37
C GLY A 217 24.02 20.23 15.12
N PRO A 218 24.03 19.54 13.98
CA PRO A 218 24.58 20.09 12.73
C PRO A 218 23.89 21.36 12.21
N ASN A 219 22.60 21.55 12.50
CA ASN A 219 21.79 22.65 11.98
C ASN A 219 21.04 23.43 13.07
N ILE A 220 20.86 22.86 14.27
CA ILE A 220 19.96 23.41 15.29
C ILE A 220 20.65 23.49 16.65
N ALA A 221 20.51 24.64 17.30
CA ALA A 221 20.95 24.87 18.68
C ALA A 221 19.74 25.02 19.62
N CYS A 222 19.88 24.48 20.82
CA CYS A 222 18.87 24.51 21.88
C CYS A 222 19.49 25.03 23.18
N TYR A 223 18.84 26.02 23.78
CA TYR A 223 19.26 26.73 24.99
C TYR A 223 18.21 26.54 26.09
N GLY A 224 18.62 26.47 27.35
CA GLY A 224 17.67 26.34 28.45
C GLY A 224 18.28 26.11 29.82
N ASP A 225 17.45 26.05 30.85
CA ASP A 225 17.82 25.68 32.24
C ASP A 225 17.20 24.34 32.69
N LEU A 226 16.81 23.51 31.70
CA LEU A 226 16.42 22.12 31.89
C LEU A 226 17.63 21.19 32.03
N ASP A 227 17.37 19.94 32.41
CA ASP A 227 18.40 18.91 32.49
C ASP A 227 19.08 18.67 31.12
N ALA A 228 20.38 18.35 31.16
CA ALA A 228 21.23 18.26 29.98
C ALA A 228 20.78 17.18 28.97
N ASP A 229 20.27 16.06 29.46
CA ASP A 229 19.73 14.96 28.65
C ASP A 229 18.46 15.38 27.90
N VAL A 230 17.59 16.16 28.54
CA VAL A 230 16.37 16.70 27.92
C VAL A 230 16.72 17.65 26.78
N LEU A 231 17.64 18.59 26.99
CA LEU A 231 18.04 19.53 25.94
C LEU A 231 18.79 18.84 24.79
N GLN A 232 19.64 17.85 25.09
CA GLN A 232 20.29 17.05 24.05
C GLN A 232 19.27 16.30 23.19
N GLU A 233 18.27 15.65 23.81
CA GLU A 233 17.25 14.94 23.05
C GLU A 233 16.33 15.89 22.27
N ALA A 234 16.05 17.08 22.80
CA ALA A 234 15.34 18.13 22.06
C ALA A 234 16.06 18.50 20.77
N VAL A 235 17.39 18.67 20.82
CA VAL A 235 18.23 18.87 19.61
C VAL A 235 18.08 17.70 18.65
N ARG A 236 18.18 16.46 19.13
CA ARG A 236 18.02 15.28 18.26
C ARG A 236 16.64 15.24 17.60
N MET A 237 15.57 15.51 18.33
CA MET A 237 14.21 15.58 17.80
C MET A 237 14.05 16.66 16.73
N ALA A 238 14.63 17.84 16.96
CA ALA A 238 14.60 18.94 16.01
C ALA A 238 15.33 18.57 14.70
N GLU A 239 16.51 17.97 14.79
CA GLU A 239 17.30 17.52 13.63
C GLU A 239 16.60 16.39 12.86
N ARG A 240 15.98 15.43 13.58
CA ARG A 240 15.15 14.38 12.97
C ARG A 240 13.95 14.96 12.22
N SER A 241 13.28 15.95 12.80
CA SER A 241 12.17 16.66 12.16
C SER A 241 12.62 17.40 10.90
N LEU A 242 13.79 18.07 10.94
CA LEU A 242 14.37 18.73 9.78
C LEU A 242 14.63 17.72 8.66
N GLN A 243 15.27 16.60 8.98
CA GLN A 243 15.56 15.57 7.99
C GLN A 243 14.29 14.94 7.43
N LEU A 244 13.30 14.66 8.28
CA LEU A 244 12.01 14.13 7.84
C LEU A 244 11.35 15.10 6.86
N CYS A 245 11.30 16.40 7.20
CA CYS A 245 10.78 17.44 6.31
C CYS A 245 11.51 17.46 4.96
N LYS A 246 12.83 17.34 4.95
CA LYS A 246 13.61 17.25 3.70
C LYS A 246 13.16 16.06 2.84
N LEU A 247 12.99 14.88 3.44
CA LEU A 247 12.59 13.66 2.73
C LEU A 247 11.14 13.70 2.25
N VAL A 248 10.20 14.19 3.06
CA VAL A 248 8.76 14.21 2.73
C VAL A 248 8.36 15.38 1.83
N PHE A 249 9.20 16.40 1.70
CA PHE A 249 8.98 17.51 0.76
C PHE A 249 9.98 17.52 -0.40
N ASP A 250 10.84 16.51 -0.52
CA ASP A 250 11.77 16.39 -1.64
C ASP A 250 11.03 16.36 -2.98
N GLY A 251 11.59 17.04 -3.98
CA GLY A 251 10.99 17.20 -5.31
C GLY A 251 9.88 18.26 -5.43
N TYR A 252 9.41 18.87 -4.34
CA TYR A 252 8.35 19.89 -4.38
C TYR A 252 8.91 21.31 -4.32
N VAL A 253 8.88 22.03 -5.45
CA VAL A 253 9.53 23.34 -5.65
C VAL A 253 8.98 24.45 -4.74
N THR A 254 7.74 24.31 -4.27
CA THR A 254 7.07 25.33 -3.46
C THR A 254 7.47 25.35 -1.98
N PHE A 255 8.21 24.33 -1.53
CA PHE A 255 8.71 24.26 -0.17
C PHE A 255 10.07 24.96 -0.09
N PRO A 256 10.18 26.01 0.74
CA PRO A 256 11.30 26.95 0.70
C PRO A 256 12.67 26.36 1.09
N GLY A 257 12.70 25.13 1.61
CA GLY A 257 13.87 24.59 2.32
C GLY A 257 14.10 25.32 3.65
N PRO A 258 15.16 24.98 4.40
CA PRO A 258 15.43 25.58 5.70
C PRO A 258 15.88 27.04 5.53
N LYS A 259 14.95 27.98 5.48
CA LYS A 259 15.29 29.40 5.28
C LYS A 259 15.84 30.09 6.53
N LEU A 260 15.59 29.55 7.73
CA LEU A 260 16.23 29.91 9.00
C LEU A 260 15.59 29.07 10.11
N ILE A 261 16.24 28.03 10.63
CA ILE A 261 15.71 27.35 11.82
C ILE A 261 16.04 28.23 13.02
N HIS A 262 15.01 28.69 13.73
CA HIS A 262 15.17 29.45 14.96
C HIS A 262 15.96 28.63 15.98
N HIS A 263 16.80 29.29 16.78
CA HIS A 263 17.32 28.67 17.99
C HIS A 263 16.14 28.28 18.88
N LEU A 264 16.25 27.15 19.56
CA LEU A 264 15.23 26.66 20.47
C LEU A 264 15.56 27.07 21.90
N GLY A 265 14.55 27.44 22.69
CA GLY A 265 14.69 27.92 24.06
C GLY A 265 13.68 27.24 24.96
N PHE A 266 14.14 26.53 25.99
CA PHE A 266 13.27 25.90 26.98
C PHE A 266 13.63 26.33 28.39
N VAL A 267 12.65 26.82 29.14
CA VAL A 267 12.82 27.22 30.54
C VAL A 267 12.02 26.31 31.47
N LYS A 268 12.55 26.03 32.65
CA LYS A 268 12.03 25.05 33.59
C LYS A 268 10.65 25.40 34.13
N ASP A 269 10.42 26.67 34.40
CA ASP A 269 9.20 27.14 35.05
C ASP A 269 8.72 28.48 34.49
N GLU A 270 7.54 28.88 34.96
CA GLU A 270 6.90 30.14 34.59
C GLU A 270 7.71 31.35 35.03
N ALA A 271 8.42 31.28 36.16
CA ALA A 271 9.25 32.38 36.64
C ALA A 271 10.44 32.66 35.70
N GLY A 272 11.12 31.60 35.24
CA GLY A 272 12.17 31.70 34.22
C GLY A 272 11.63 32.26 32.90
N TYR A 273 10.45 31.81 32.47
CA TYR A 273 9.79 32.33 31.26
C TYR A 273 9.46 33.81 31.36
N VAL A 274 8.76 34.23 32.41
CA VAL A 274 8.40 35.63 32.65
C VAL A 274 9.66 36.50 32.68
N LYS A 275 10.72 36.06 33.37
CA LYS A 275 12.00 36.79 33.43
C LYS A 275 12.59 37.04 32.04
N VAL A 276 12.55 36.05 31.15
CA VAL A 276 13.04 36.19 29.76
C VAL A 276 12.15 37.14 28.96
N LEU A 277 10.82 37.05 29.13
CA LEU A 277 9.88 37.94 28.45
C LEU A 277 10.03 39.39 28.92
N GLU A 278 10.11 39.64 30.23
CA GLU A 278 10.30 40.98 30.80
C GLU A 278 11.60 41.62 30.30
N ALA A 279 12.69 40.84 30.29
CA ALA A 279 13.96 41.28 29.73
C ALA A 279 13.89 41.54 28.23
N SER A 280 12.91 40.98 27.52
CA SER A 280 12.72 41.08 26.07
C SER A 280 11.47 41.87 25.67
N ARG A 281 10.94 42.72 26.57
CA ARG A 281 9.68 43.46 26.37
C ARG A 281 9.64 44.25 25.06
N ASP A 282 10.77 44.85 24.68
CA ASP A 282 10.96 45.59 23.43
C ASP A 282 10.79 44.72 22.18
N LEU A 283 11.07 43.41 22.25
CA LEU A 283 10.96 42.49 21.12
C LEU A 283 9.51 42.03 20.86
N LEU A 284 8.63 42.14 21.87
CA LEU A 284 7.23 41.72 21.79
C LEU A 284 6.27 42.88 21.52
N GLY A 285 6.68 44.11 21.83
CA GLY A 285 5.88 45.30 21.59
C GLY A 285 4.53 45.26 22.33
N PRO A 286 3.43 45.74 21.72
CA PRO A 286 2.11 45.82 22.36
C PRO A 286 1.54 44.48 22.85
N GLY A 287 1.96 43.35 22.26
CA GLY A 287 1.48 42.01 22.62
C GLY A 287 2.13 41.41 23.87
N PHE A 288 3.05 42.12 24.53
CA PHE A 288 3.80 41.62 25.69
C PHE A 288 2.90 41.05 26.80
N GLU A 289 1.92 41.85 27.27
CA GLU A 289 1.05 41.46 28.38
C GLU A 289 0.23 40.21 28.06
N PHE A 290 -0.23 40.08 26.81
CA PHE A 290 -0.96 38.91 26.36
C PHE A 290 -0.08 37.67 26.31
N VAL A 291 1.11 37.77 25.69
CA VAL A 291 2.06 36.66 25.58
C VAL A 291 2.47 36.17 26.97
N MET A 292 2.77 37.08 27.88
CA MET A 292 3.16 36.77 29.24
C MET A 292 2.07 36.01 30.01
N LYS A 293 0.81 36.42 29.88
CA LYS A 293 -0.29 35.86 30.66
C LYS A 293 -0.91 34.59 30.06
N HIS A 294 -0.90 34.46 28.73
CA HIS A 294 -1.74 33.49 28.03
C HIS A 294 -0.97 32.51 27.14
N LYS A 295 0.29 32.78 26.80
CA LYS A 295 1.06 31.91 25.91
C LYS A 295 2.19 31.20 26.64
N PRO A 296 2.19 29.85 26.70
CA PRO A 296 3.31 29.09 27.26
C PRO A 296 4.52 29.01 26.31
N ALA A 297 4.40 29.56 25.09
CA ALA A 297 5.44 29.58 24.07
C ALA A 297 5.34 30.84 23.18
N THR A 298 6.47 31.35 22.71
CA THR A 298 6.56 32.52 21.81
C THR A 298 7.82 32.50 20.96
N ILE A 299 7.95 33.42 20.00
CA ILE A 299 9.18 33.63 19.22
C ILE A 299 9.70 35.03 19.48
N LEU A 300 10.98 35.14 19.85
CA LEU A 300 11.68 36.40 20.11
C LEU A 300 12.71 36.64 19.01
N ARG A 301 12.61 37.77 18.31
CA ARG A 301 13.49 38.10 17.17
C ARG A 301 14.34 39.32 17.48
N ARG A 302 15.67 39.18 17.43
CA ARG A 302 16.64 40.26 17.63
C ARG A 302 17.75 40.18 16.58
N GLY A 303 17.62 40.97 15.52
CA GLY A 303 18.59 40.96 14.41
C GLY A 303 18.69 39.57 13.77
N PRO A 304 19.90 38.99 13.60
CA PRO A 304 20.06 37.64 13.07
C PRO A 304 19.68 36.53 14.07
N HIS A 305 19.48 36.87 15.35
CA HIS A 305 19.19 35.90 16.41
C HIS A 305 17.67 35.79 16.62
N SER A 306 17.11 34.63 16.31
CA SER A 306 15.70 34.33 16.58
C SER A 306 15.61 33.11 17.50
N LEU A 307 14.85 33.25 18.58
CA LEU A 307 14.67 32.23 19.61
C LEU A 307 13.19 31.87 19.74
N SER A 308 12.86 30.61 19.48
CA SER A 308 11.56 30.03 19.85
C SER A 308 11.62 29.58 21.31
N LEU A 309 10.90 30.27 22.19
CA LEU A 309 10.96 30.11 23.65
C LEU A 309 9.69 29.43 24.19
N MET A 310 9.83 28.45 25.10
CA MET A 310 8.71 27.77 25.75
C MET A 310 9.02 27.37 27.21
N ILE A 311 7.99 27.28 28.05
CA ILE A 311 8.05 26.59 29.35
C ILE A 311 8.09 25.06 29.17
N GLY A 312 9.20 24.43 29.52
CA GLY A 312 9.45 22.99 29.45
C GLY A 312 8.80 22.19 30.59
N ARG A 313 7.46 22.15 30.63
CA ARG A 313 6.70 21.48 31.70
C ARG A 313 6.96 19.97 31.83
N SER A 314 7.38 19.32 30.75
CA SER A 314 7.79 17.92 30.74
C SER A 314 8.74 17.66 29.58
N PRO A 315 9.61 16.62 29.66
CA PRO A 315 10.46 16.23 28.53
C PRO A 315 9.64 15.93 27.26
N ALA A 316 8.49 15.27 27.40
CA ALA A 316 7.62 14.95 26.26
C ALA A 316 7.13 16.20 25.51
N THR A 317 6.73 17.23 26.23
CA THR A 317 6.28 18.51 25.65
C THR A 317 7.44 19.27 24.98
N VAL A 318 8.64 19.18 25.56
CA VAL A 318 9.86 19.77 24.96
C VAL A 318 10.20 19.10 23.63
N TYR A 319 10.15 17.77 23.57
CA TYR A 319 10.44 17.00 22.37
C TYR A 319 9.43 17.27 21.25
N ASP A 320 8.14 17.31 21.60
CA ASP A 320 7.06 17.69 20.70
C ASP A 320 7.34 19.06 20.08
N MET A 321 7.55 20.09 20.91
CA MET A 321 7.79 21.43 20.38
C MET A 321 9.09 21.57 19.60
N ALA A 322 10.15 20.87 19.99
CA ALA A 322 11.40 20.89 19.25
C ALA A 322 11.21 20.37 17.81
N ALA A 323 10.47 19.27 17.64
CA ALA A 323 10.13 18.75 16.32
C ALA A 323 9.13 19.66 15.58
N ARG A 324 8.12 20.18 16.28
CA ARG A 324 7.05 20.98 15.71
C ARG A 324 7.53 22.29 15.11
N TRP A 325 8.32 23.07 15.83
CA TRP A 325 8.79 24.37 15.34
C TRP A 325 9.63 24.23 14.08
N VAL A 326 10.41 23.15 13.96
CA VAL A 326 11.15 22.84 12.76
C VAL A 326 10.21 22.56 11.59
N ALA A 327 9.18 21.74 11.79
CA ALA A 327 8.18 21.43 10.76
C ALA A 327 7.42 22.68 10.28
N GLN A 328 6.98 23.52 11.21
CA GLN A 328 6.30 24.79 10.93
C GLN A 328 7.20 25.75 10.14
N THR A 329 8.44 25.91 10.59
CA THR A 329 9.42 26.77 9.93
C THR A 329 9.77 26.26 8.52
N TYR A 330 9.94 24.95 8.37
CA TYR A 330 10.23 24.32 7.08
C TYR A 330 9.05 24.46 6.10
N GLY A 331 7.83 24.23 6.57
CA GLY A 331 6.60 24.37 5.79
C GLY A 331 6.35 25.81 5.35
N GLY A 332 6.64 26.77 6.23
CA GLY A 332 6.50 28.20 5.97
C GLY A 332 5.06 28.60 5.63
N PHE A 333 4.10 27.98 6.32
CA PHE A 333 2.69 28.29 6.21
C PHE A 333 2.36 29.59 6.93
N VAL A 334 1.44 30.38 6.39
CA VAL A 334 1.06 31.69 6.95
C VAL A 334 -0.29 31.67 7.67
N THR A 335 -1.13 30.67 7.38
CA THR A 335 -2.43 30.50 8.02
C THR A 335 -2.31 29.62 9.25
N ASP A 336 -2.93 30.05 10.35
CA ASP A 336 -2.83 29.36 11.64
C ASP A 336 -3.23 27.87 11.53
N ALA A 337 -4.29 27.55 10.79
CA ALA A 337 -4.75 26.18 10.65
C ALA A 337 -3.77 25.27 9.94
N LEU A 338 -3.15 25.72 8.85
CA LEU A 338 -2.21 24.87 8.09
C LEU A 338 -0.85 24.78 8.77
N ASP A 339 -0.41 25.86 9.43
CA ASP A 339 0.80 25.84 10.26
C ASP A 339 0.67 24.91 11.48
N GLU A 340 -0.49 24.93 12.14
CA GLU A 340 -0.88 23.96 13.17
C GLU A 340 -0.93 22.54 12.63
N GLY A 341 -1.68 22.36 11.53
CA GLY A 341 -1.96 21.05 10.96
C GLY A 341 -0.69 20.33 10.54
N ILE A 342 0.27 21.01 9.88
CA ILE A 342 1.52 20.37 9.49
C ILE A 342 2.41 20.08 10.69
N GLY A 343 2.47 20.99 11.67
CA GLY A 343 3.25 20.80 12.89
C GLY A 343 2.82 19.52 13.61
N HIS A 344 1.52 19.36 13.80
CA HIS A 344 0.92 18.17 14.39
C HIS A 344 1.07 16.89 13.54
N THR A 345 1.11 17.04 12.21
CA THR A 345 1.30 15.90 11.32
C THR A 345 2.70 15.32 11.49
N ILE A 346 3.73 16.17 11.43
CA ILE A 346 5.13 15.73 11.53
C ILE A 346 5.46 15.21 12.93
N VAL A 347 4.99 15.88 13.99
CA VAL A 347 5.17 15.40 15.37
C VAL A 347 4.47 14.07 15.59
N GLY A 348 3.23 13.93 15.12
CA GLY A 348 2.47 12.69 15.23
C GLY A 348 3.21 11.52 14.59
N LEU A 349 3.84 11.74 13.43
CA LEU A 349 4.66 10.75 12.73
C LEU A 349 5.94 10.37 13.52
N LEU A 350 6.61 11.32 14.15
CA LEU A 350 7.87 11.07 14.86
C LEU A 350 7.68 10.49 16.27
N THR A 351 6.62 10.89 16.96
CA THR A 351 6.48 10.66 18.41
C THR A 351 5.27 9.81 18.77
N GLY A 352 4.34 9.58 17.84
CA GLY A 352 3.07 8.91 18.11
C GLY A 352 2.10 9.73 18.98
N ARG A 353 2.37 11.02 19.20
CA ARG A 353 1.61 11.89 20.11
C ARG A 353 1.55 13.33 19.63
N ASN A 354 0.62 14.11 20.21
CA ASN A 354 0.47 15.56 19.98
C ASN A 354 0.08 16.26 21.30
N LEU A 355 0.98 17.03 21.90
CA LEU A 355 0.82 17.56 23.28
C LEU A 355 0.77 19.09 23.39
N ALA A 356 1.26 19.82 22.38
CA ALA A 356 1.32 21.30 22.37
C ALA A 356 0.38 21.93 21.32
N PHE A 357 -0.09 23.16 21.55
CA PHE A 357 -0.99 23.90 20.63
C PHE A 357 -0.72 25.42 20.67
N LEU A 358 -0.99 26.15 19.58
CA LEU A 358 -1.01 27.62 19.56
C LEU A 358 -2.26 28.15 20.26
N ILE A 359 -2.07 29.33 20.84
CA ILE A 359 -3.10 30.16 21.47
C ILE A 359 -2.97 31.55 20.83
N GLY A 360 -4.07 32.06 20.27
CA GLY A 360 -4.13 33.39 19.65
C GLY A 360 -4.78 34.44 20.56
N GLU A 361 -4.48 35.72 20.32
CA GLU A 361 -5.13 36.85 20.99
C GLU A 361 -6.44 37.20 20.28
N GLU A 362 -7.54 37.30 21.03
CA GLU A 362 -8.82 37.75 20.49
C GLU A 362 -8.71 39.27 20.23
N LYS A 363 -8.69 39.69 18.96
CA LYS A 363 -8.78 41.11 18.63
C LYS A 363 -10.11 41.63 19.17
N GLN A 364 -10.06 42.60 20.09
CA GLN A 364 -11.26 43.25 20.63
C GLN A 364 -11.96 44.08 19.54
N GLU A 365 -12.81 43.45 18.75
CA GLU A 365 -13.85 44.12 17.98
C GLU A 365 -15.20 43.49 18.31
N GLY A 366 -15.90 44.11 19.26
CA GLY A 366 -17.29 43.81 19.60
C GLY A 366 -17.49 43.11 20.95
N THR A 367 -18.45 43.61 21.72
CA THR A 367 -18.89 43.02 22.98
C THR A 367 -19.58 41.67 22.73
N ARG A 368 -18.88 40.57 23.03
CA ARG A 368 -19.54 39.27 23.31
C ARG A 368 -19.23 38.85 24.74
N ALA A 369 -20.23 39.02 25.60
CA ALA A 369 -20.24 38.39 26.91
C ALA A 369 -20.45 36.89 26.74
N GLY A 370 -19.48 36.06 27.14
CA GLY A 370 -19.72 34.64 27.34
C GLY A 370 -18.54 33.71 27.13
N ARG A 371 -18.03 33.20 28.25
CA ARG A 371 -17.27 31.95 28.45
C ARG A 371 -15.79 31.95 28.08
N ALA A 372 -15.01 32.30 29.10
CA ALA A 372 -13.82 31.54 29.44
C ALA A 372 -14.17 30.04 29.54
N ARG A 373 -13.80 29.27 28.51
CA ARG A 373 -13.55 27.83 28.63
C ARG A 373 -12.10 27.62 28.23
N GLU A 374 -11.23 27.54 29.22
CA GLU A 374 -9.91 26.91 29.07
C GLU A 374 -10.12 25.50 28.53
N LEU A 375 -9.93 25.30 27.22
CA LEU A 375 -9.88 23.95 26.64
C LEU A 375 -8.48 23.39 26.90
N LYS A 376 -8.33 22.74 28.05
CA LYS A 376 -7.32 21.71 28.31
C LYS A 376 -7.58 20.51 27.37
N LEU A 377 -7.36 20.68 26.08
CA LEU A 377 -7.18 19.53 25.19
C LEU A 377 -5.70 19.15 25.28
N GLN A 378 -5.38 18.15 26.09
CA GLN A 378 -4.21 17.32 25.85
C GLN A 378 -4.79 16.02 25.31
N ILE A 379 -4.76 15.82 23.99
CA ILE A 379 -5.09 14.53 23.38
C ILE A 379 -3.75 13.83 23.16
N PRO A 380 -3.33 12.92 24.05
CA PRO A 380 -1.94 12.53 24.14
C PRO A 380 -1.50 11.53 23.06
N ASP A 381 -2.42 10.90 22.32
CA ASP A 381 -2.10 9.77 21.44
C ASP A 381 -2.65 9.99 20.02
N ILE A 382 -1.82 9.72 19.01
CA ILE A 382 -2.19 9.79 17.60
C ILE A 382 -3.34 8.85 17.24
N ALA A 383 -3.48 7.72 17.93
CA ALA A 383 -4.60 6.79 17.72
C ALA A 383 -5.95 7.47 18.05
N VAL A 384 -6.00 8.24 19.14
CA VAL A 384 -7.20 9.01 19.51
C VAL A 384 -7.47 10.12 18.49
N TRP A 385 -6.43 10.77 17.96
CA TRP A 385 -6.60 11.74 16.87
C TRP A 385 -7.16 11.10 15.60
N GLN A 386 -6.71 9.90 15.25
CA GLN A 386 -7.24 9.15 14.11
C GLN A 386 -8.71 8.78 14.32
N GLU A 387 -9.10 8.30 15.50
CA GLU A 387 -10.51 8.05 15.84
C GLU A 387 -11.36 9.32 15.70
N LEU A 388 -10.90 10.44 16.27
CA LEU A 388 -11.59 11.73 16.15
C LEU A 388 -11.66 12.23 14.70
N ALA A 389 -10.64 11.97 13.88
CA ALA A 389 -10.67 12.33 12.46
C ALA A 389 -11.65 11.46 11.68
N ILE A 390 -11.77 10.18 12.01
CA ILE A 390 -12.80 9.29 11.48
C ILE A 390 -14.18 9.84 11.85
N ASP A 391 -14.40 10.16 13.12
CA ASP A 391 -15.68 10.73 13.61
C ASP A 391 -15.99 12.07 12.91
N THR A 392 -15.01 12.98 12.85
CA THR A 392 -15.14 14.27 12.16
C THR A 392 -15.43 14.08 10.67
N ALA A 393 -14.87 13.04 10.03
CA ALA A 393 -15.10 12.74 8.63
C ALA A 393 -16.51 12.17 8.38
N TRP A 394 -17.06 11.42 9.35
CA TRP A 394 -18.46 10.98 9.35
C TRP A 394 -19.45 12.12 9.59
N GLU A 395 -19.07 13.11 10.40
CA GLU A 395 -19.90 14.27 10.68
C GLU A 395 -19.94 15.24 9.48
N ASN A 396 -21.11 15.38 8.85
CA ASN A 396 -21.29 16.33 7.75
C ASN A 396 -21.40 17.80 8.21
N THR A 397 -21.38 18.04 9.51
CA THR A 397 -21.30 19.38 10.15
C THR A 397 -19.86 19.86 10.37
N SER A 398 -18.85 19.03 10.07
CA SER A 398 -17.45 19.37 10.26
C SER A 398 -17.02 20.61 9.47
N VAL A 399 -16.00 21.30 9.94
CA VAL A 399 -15.39 22.44 9.25
C VAL A 399 -14.96 22.07 7.80
N PRO A 400 -15.51 22.73 6.75
CA PRO A 400 -15.12 22.45 5.36
C PRO A 400 -13.64 22.81 5.10
N ALA A 401 -12.95 22.08 4.22
CA ALA A 401 -11.55 22.38 3.87
C ALA A 401 -11.32 23.84 3.42
N ALA A 402 -12.28 24.43 2.69
CA ALA A 402 -12.21 25.83 2.25
C ALA A 402 -12.27 26.87 3.39
N GLN A 403 -12.72 26.46 4.59
CA GLN A 403 -12.77 27.30 5.78
C GLN A 403 -11.43 27.32 6.53
N LEU A 404 -10.59 26.28 6.38
CA LEU A 404 -9.34 26.13 7.13
C LEU A 404 -8.44 27.38 7.07
N PRO A 405 -8.19 27.99 5.90
CA PRO A 405 -7.31 29.16 5.81
C PRO A 405 -7.82 30.42 6.53
N PHE A 406 -9.10 30.43 6.90
CA PHE A 406 -9.74 31.55 7.61
C PHE A 406 -9.85 31.31 9.12
N LEU A 407 -9.54 30.11 9.61
CA LEU A 407 -9.52 29.85 11.04
C LEU A 407 -8.34 30.57 11.68
N GLN A 408 -8.59 31.25 12.79
CA GLN A 408 -7.59 31.97 13.56
C GLN A 408 -7.35 31.23 14.87
N ALA A 409 -6.11 31.20 15.35
CA ALA A 409 -5.72 30.53 16.58
C ALA A 409 -6.50 31.02 17.80
N ALA A 410 -6.98 32.27 17.78
CA ALA A 410 -7.78 32.87 18.85
C ALA A 410 -9.18 32.24 19.00
N SER A 411 -9.74 31.69 17.92
CA SER A 411 -11.09 31.13 17.87
C SER A 411 -11.13 29.74 17.25
N PHE A 412 -10.02 29.01 17.28
CA PHE A 412 -9.84 27.74 16.57
C PHE A 412 -10.62 26.61 17.24
N PRO A 413 -11.79 26.17 16.70
CA PRO A 413 -12.59 25.13 17.34
C PRO A 413 -11.84 23.79 17.35
N THR A 414 -12.16 22.92 18.32
CA THR A 414 -11.58 21.58 18.44
C THR A 414 -11.73 20.76 17.15
N GLU A 415 -12.93 20.74 16.55
CA GLU A 415 -13.19 20.08 15.26
C GLU A 415 -12.30 20.65 14.14
N GLY A 416 -12.08 21.97 14.14
CA GLY A 416 -11.18 22.63 13.20
C GLY A 416 -9.73 22.16 13.36
N ARG A 417 -9.27 21.90 14.59
CA ARG A 417 -7.92 21.39 14.86
C ARG A 417 -7.73 19.96 14.38
N VAL A 418 -8.69 19.09 14.69
CA VAL A 418 -8.71 17.69 14.21
C VAL A 418 -8.74 17.67 12.68
N LYS A 419 -9.58 18.50 12.07
CA LYS A 419 -9.65 18.67 10.62
C LYS A 419 -8.32 19.17 10.04
N ALA A 420 -7.73 20.22 10.61
CA ALA A 420 -6.47 20.78 10.11
C ALA A 420 -5.34 19.75 10.10
N TRP A 421 -5.13 19.03 11.21
CA TRP A 421 -4.16 17.95 11.30
C TRP A 421 -4.44 16.84 10.27
N SER A 422 -5.63 16.26 10.31
CA SER A 422 -5.96 15.10 9.49
C SER A 422 -6.01 15.44 7.99
N PHE A 423 -6.34 16.68 7.64
CA PHE A 423 -6.32 17.17 6.27
C PHE A 423 -4.90 17.46 5.78
N CYS A 424 -4.03 18.03 6.62
CA CYS A 424 -2.61 18.15 6.32
C CYS A 424 -1.94 16.78 6.15
N HIS A 425 -2.25 15.80 6.99
CA HIS A 425 -1.80 14.42 6.84
C HIS A 425 -2.25 13.84 5.49
N TYR A 426 -3.54 13.94 5.16
CA TYR A 426 -4.06 13.47 3.88
C TYR A 426 -3.35 14.14 2.68
N LEU A 427 -3.18 15.46 2.71
CA LEU A 427 -2.50 16.20 1.63
C LEU A 427 -1.00 15.90 1.58
N LEU A 428 -0.35 15.61 2.70
CA LEU A 428 1.05 15.16 2.73
C LEU A 428 1.24 13.85 1.95
N LEU A 429 0.26 12.94 2.05
CA LEU A 429 0.27 11.66 1.31
C LEU A 429 -0.19 11.82 -0.14
N ARG A 430 -1.06 12.79 -0.43
CA ARG A 430 -1.62 13.00 -1.78
C ARG A 430 -0.73 13.88 -2.65
N ASP A 431 -0.58 15.14 -2.26
CA ASP A 431 0.22 16.15 -2.95
C ASP A 431 0.45 17.33 -1.97
N PRO A 432 1.64 17.42 -1.36
CA PRO A 432 2.02 18.50 -0.47
C PRO A 432 1.86 19.91 -1.06
N GLU A 433 1.96 20.09 -2.38
CA GLU A 433 1.80 21.44 -2.96
C GLU A 433 0.40 22.00 -2.78
N LEU A 434 -0.61 21.13 -2.69
CA LEU A 434 -2.00 21.56 -2.47
C LEU A 434 -2.14 22.31 -1.14
N MET A 435 -1.37 21.94 -0.11
CA MET A 435 -1.34 22.68 1.16
C MET A 435 -0.80 24.10 0.95
N ARG A 436 0.30 24.27 0.20
CA ARG A 436 0.89 25.59 -0.07
C ARG A 436 0.00 26.46 -0.94
N LYS A 437 -0.65 25.86 -1.93
CA LYS A 437 -1.64 26.55 -2.76
C LYS A 437 -2.79 27.04 -1.89
N LEU A 438 -3.33 26.20 -1.00
CA LEU A 438 -4.42 26.54 -0.10
C LEU A 438 -4.05 27.66 0.89
N ASP A 439 -2.86 27.60 1.48
CA ASP A 439 -2.34 28.54 2.48
C ASP A 439 -2.19 29.98 1.97
N ARG A 440 -1.87 30.16 0.69
CA ARG A 440 -1.67 31.50 0.12
C ARG A 440 -2.97 32.20 -0.30
N MET A 441 -4.07 31.48 -0.40
CA MET A 441 -5.33 32.01 -0.92
C MET A 441 -5.94 33.17 -0.11
N PRO A 442 -5.87 33.22 1.24
CA PRO A 442 -6.48 34.30 2.01
C PRO A 442 -5.93 35.69 1.69
N ALA A 443 -4.71 35.80 1.14
CA ALA A 443 -4.15 37.09 0.72
C ALA A 443 -5.05 37.79 -0.31
N ASP A 444 -5.74 37.01 -1.15
CA ASP A 444 -6.55 37.53 -2.25
C ASP A 444 -8.04 37.17 -2.13
N SER A 445 -8.45 36.37 -1.14
CA SER A 445 -9.83 35.90 -0.95
C SER A 445 -10.41 36.39 0.36
N ARG A 446 -11.59 37.04 0.31
CA ARG A 446 -12.27 37.55 1.52
C ARG A 446 -13.24 36.55 2.14
N SER A 447 -13.54 35.47 1.44
CA SER A 447 -14.48 34.45 1.90
C SER A 447 -14.13 33.04 1.43
N PRO A 448 -14.62 31.99 2.11
CA PRO A 448 -14.54 30.61 1.66
C PRO A 448 -15.18 30.36 0.28
N TYR A 449 -16.16 31.18 -0.12
CA TYR A 449 -16.79 31.07 -1.45
C TYR A 449 -15.83 31.50 -2.56
N GLU A 450 -15.20 32.68 -2.40
CA GLU A 450 -14.19 33.16 -3.35
C GLU A 450 -12.98 32.23 -3.42
N LEU A 451 -12.57 31.67 -2.28
CA LEU A 451 -11.46 30.72 -2.20
C LEU A 451 -11.71 29.49 -3.07
N ARG A 452 -12.93 28.93 -3.07
CA ARG A 452 -13.26 27.73 -3.89
C ARG A 452 -12.97 27.94 -5.36
N ALA A 453 -13.41 29.07 -5.91
CA ALA A 453 -13.21 29.40 -7.31
C ALA A 453 -11.73 29.57 -7.65
N LYS A 454 -10.99 30.33 -6.83
CA LYS A 454 -9.56 30.58 -7.06
C LYS A 454 -8.69 29.35 -6.89
N PHE A 455 -8.95 28.56 -5.85
CA PHE A 455 -8.23 27.33 -5.60
C PHE A 455 -8.38 26.37 -6.79
N THR A 456 -9.59 26.21 -7.32
CA THR A 456 -9.84 25.38 -8.50
C THR A 456 -9.00 25.84 -9.70
N ALA A 457 -8.93 27.15 -9.95
CA ALA A 457 -8.16 27.70 -11.07
C ALA A 457 -6.65 27.48 -10.94
N VAL A 458 -6.10 27.53 -9.72
CA VAL A 458 -4.65 27.40 -9.47
C VAL A 458 -4.21 25.95 -9.28
N ALA A 459 -5.01 25.13 -8.62
CA ALA A 459 -4.68 23.76 -8.26
C ALA A 459 -5.13 22.72 -9.30
N ASN A 460 -5.95 23.12 -10.28
CA ASN A 460 -6.61 22.23 -11.24
C ASN A 460 -7.41 21.09 -10.57
N VAL A 461 -7.87 21.32 -9.34
CA VAL A 461 -8.70 20.40 -8.54
C VAL A 461 -9.65 21.23 -7.68
N HIS A 462 -10.91 20.80 -7.59
CA HIS A 462 -11.89 21.44 -6.70
C HIS A 462 -11.60 21.12 -5.23
N ILE A 463 -11.59 22.14 -4.37
CA ILE A 463 -11.39 21.96 -2.92
C ILE A 463 -12.47 21.08 -2.28
N ASP A 464 -13.72 21.13 -2.77
CA ASP A 464 -14.79 20.25 -2.27
C ASP A 464 -14.57 18.78 -2.68
N ALA A 465 -13.86 18.53 -3.79
CA ALA A 465 -13.44 17.19 -4.17
C ALA A 465 -12.27 16.69 -3.31
N LEU A 466 -11.37 17.59 -2.87
CA LEU A 466 -10.35 17.26 -1.88
C LEU A 466 -10.98 16.96 -0.52
N ASP A 467 -11.99 17.73 -0.10
CA ASP A 467 -12.74 17.50 1.14
C ASP A 467 -13.42 16.13 1.14
N ARG A 468 -14.10 15.78 0.03
CA ARG A 468 -14.67 14.43 -0.16
C ARG A 468 -13.59 13.34 -0.17
N GLY A 469 -12.48 13.56 -0.86
CA GLY A 469 -11.36 12.62 -0.88
C GLY A 469 -10.72 12.40 0.50
N TRP A 470 -10.66 13.44 1.34
CA TRP A 470 -10.26 13.33 2.74
C TRP A 470 -11.29 12.54 3.56
N ARG A 471 -12.60 12.78 3.36
CA ARG A 471 -13.65 11.99 4.04
C ARG A 471 -13.49 10.52 3.70
N ASP A 472 -13.45 10.22 2.41
CA ASP A 472 -13.19 8.88 1.88
C ASP A 472 -11.93 8.26 2.49
N PHE A 473 -10.83 9.03 2.54
CA PHE A 473 -9.58 8.56 3.12
C PHE A 473 -9.72 8.14 4.58
N TRP A 474 -10.58 8.75 5.38
CA TRP A 474 -10.80 8.39 6.78
C TRP A 474 -11.93 7.38 6.98
N THR A 475 -12.97 7.38 6.14
CA THR A 475 -14.20 6.60 6.35
C THR A 475 -14.31 5.35 5.48
N LYS A 476 -13.74 5.34 4.26
CA LYS A 476 -13.79 4.16 3.39
C LYS A 476 -12.94 3.03 3.96
N ASP A 477 -13.49 1.83 3.97
CA ASP A 477 -12.86 0.67 4.60
C ASP A 477 -12.19 -0.26 3.59
N THR A 478 -11.47 0.31 2.61
CA THR A 478 -10.67 -0.48 1.66
C THR A 478 -9.42 -1.03 2.38
N PRO A 479 -8.94 -2.24 2.03
CA PRO A 479 -7.70 -2.78 2.57
C PRO A 479 -6.52 -1.82 2.44
N LEU A 480 -6.43 -1.08 1.32
CA LEU A 480 -5.43 -0.03 1.10
C LEU A 480 -5.51 1.09 2.14
N LEU A 481 -6.69 1.67 2.32
CA LEU A 481 -6.85 2.80 3.24
C LEU A 481 -6.68 2.38 4.71
N ARG A 482 -7.07 1.15 5.08
CA ARG A 482 -6.75 0.58 6.40
C ARG A 482 -5.25 0.53 6.63
N GLU A 483 -4.52 0.02 5.65
CA GLU A 483 -3.06 -0.08 5.72
C GLU A 483 -2.39 1.30 5.85
N ILE A 484 -2.85 2.26 5.06
CA ILE A 484 -2.31 3.63 5.09
C ILE A 484 -2.57 4.29 6.46
N ARG A 485 -3.75 4.09 7.05
CA ARG A 485 -4.16 4.68 8.34
C ARG A 485 -3.51 4.04 9.58
N GLY A 486 -2.67 3.02 9.43
CA GLY A 486 -1.96 2.40 10.55
C GLY A 486 -2.41 0.99 10.87
N GLY A 487 -2.72 0.17 9.86
CA GLY A 487 -2.76 -1.29 10.04
C GLY A 487 -1.47 -1.76 10.72
N GLU A 488 -1.60 -2.53 11.80
CA GLU A 488 -0.48 -3.01 12.64
C GLU A 488 0.45 -3.98 11.89
N ALA A 489 0.01 -4.44 10.73
CA ALA A 489 0.76 -5.23 9.77
C ALA A 489 -0.03 -5.19 8.47
N THR A 490 0.64 -5.10 7.34
CA THR A 490 0.03 -5.45 6.06
C THR A 490 -0.63 -6.83 6.17
N PRO A 491 -1.75 -7.17 5.50
CA PRO A 491 -2.15 -8.57 5.32
C PRO A 491 -0.97 -9.49 5.00
N LEU A 492 0.02 -9.00 4.26
CA LEU A 492 1.30 -9.68 4.04
C LEU A 492 2.09 -9.96 5.33
N GLU A 493 2.35 -8.94 6.15
CA GLU A 493 3.08 -9.04 7.44
C GLU A 493 2.26 -9.73 8.55
N ALA A 494 0.92 -9.63 8.50
CA ALA A 494 -0.01 -10.22 9.44
C ALA A 494 -0.13 -11.73 9.21
N VAL A 495 -0.07 -12.15 7.94
CA VAL A 495 -0.01 -13.56 7.57
C VAL A 495 1.42 -14.07 7.73
N SER A 496 2.45 -13.32 7.30
CA SER A 496 3.82 -13.81 7.21
C SER A 496 4.89 -12.72 7.08
N GLN A 497 5.53 -12.36 8.20
CA GLN A 497 6.48 -11.24 8.34
C GLN A 497 7.66 -11.23 7.34
N GLU A 498 8.08 -12.39 6.84
CA GLU A 498 9.29 -12.50 5.99
C GLU A 498 8.97 -12.37 4.49
N VAL A 499 7.69 -12.39 4.09
CA VAL A 499 7.32 -12.40 2.66
C VAL A 499 7.78 -11.15 1.89
N PRO A 500 7.76 -9.91 2.43
CA PRO A 500 8.21 -8.74 1.67
C PRO A 500 9.64 -8.90 1.12
N ALA A 501 10.55 -9.44 1.93
CA ALA A 501 11.94 -9.68 1.52
C ALA A 501 12.05 -10.79 0.46
N TRP A 502 11.22 -11.84 0.57
CA TRP A 502 11.18 -12.91 -0.42
C TRP A 502 10.55 -12.50 -1.74
N LEU A 503 9.50 -11.66 -1.70
CA LEU A 503 8.85 -11.13 -2.89
C LEU A 503 9.78 -10.19 -3.65
N ASP A 504 10.50 -9.31 -2.94
CA ASP A 504 11.52 -8.46 -3.58
C ASP A 504 12.68 -9.28 -4.17
N ALA A 505 13.13 -10.32 -3.48
CA ALA A 505 14.15 -11.23 -4.01
C ALA A 505 13.69 -11.96 -5.28
N PHE A 506 12.45 -12.47 -5.29
CA PHE A 506 11.85 -13.12 -6.46
C PHE A 506 11.71 -12.15 -7.65
N ASN A 507 11.20 -10.94 -7.40
CA ASN A 507 11.08 -9.89 -8.41
C ASN A 507 12.45 -9.36 -8.86
N GLY A 508 13.45 -9.34 -7.99
CA GLY A 508 14.83 -9.01 -8.32
C GLY A 508 15.39 -9.90 -9.42
N VAL A 509 15.23 -11.22 -9.30
CA VAL A 509 15.65 -12.18 -10.33
C VAL A 509 14.92 -11.93 -11.65
N ARG A 510 13.61 -11.66 -11.61
CA ARG A 510 12.81 -11.35 -12.82
C ARG A 510 13.27 -10.05 -13.48
N ARG A 511 13.56 -9.01 -12.71
CA ARG A 511 14.13 -7.75 -13.22
C ARG A 511 15.46 -7.97 -13.91
N ASP A 512 16.33 -8.81 -13.35
CA ASP A 512 17.65 -9.09 -13.93
C ASP A 512 17.53 -9.85 -15.26
N PHE A 513 16.56 -10.76 -15.41
CA PHE A 513 16.25 -11.37 -16.69
C PHE A 513 15.74 -10.37 -17.72
N THR A 514 14.80 -9.49 -17.34
CA THR A 514 14.28 -8.44 -18.22
C THR A 514 15.39 -7.50 -18.71
N LYS A 515 16.37 -7.17 -17.85
CA LYS A 515 17.54 -6.36 -18.26
C LYS A 515 18.49 -7.11 -19.19
N SER A 516 18.59 -8.43 -19.04
CA SER A 516 19.52 -9.26 -19.79
C SER A 516 19.06 -9.55 -21.22
N VAL A 517 17.77 -9.36 -21.53
CA VAL A 517 17.18 -9.72 -22.82
C VAL A 517 16.23 -8.64 -23.31
N ALA A 518 16.59 -7.94 -24.38
CA ALA A 518 15.85 -6.77 -24.89
C ALA A 518 14.36 -7.02 -25.18
N ASN A 519 13.98 -8.26 -25.53
CA ASN A 519 12.61 -8.63 -25.90
C ASN A 519 11.87 -9.43 -24.83
N LEU A 520 12.51 -9.73 -23.69
CA LEU A 520 11.85 -10.43 -22.59
C LEU A 520 11.36 -9.38 -21.59
N LYS A 521 10.05 -9.20 -21.48
CA LYS A 521 9.44 -8.33 -20.48
C LYS A 521 8.71 -9.19 -19.46
N LEU A 522 9.35 -9.41 -18.31
CA LEU A 522 8.71 -10.07 -17.17
C LEU A 522 8.11 -8.99 -16.27
N ALA A 523 6.79 -9.02 -16.10
CA ALA A 523 6.12 -8.21 -15.10
C ALA A 523 6.57 -8.65 -13.69
N GLU A 524 6.66 -7.68 -12.77
CA GLU A 524 6.78 -7.99 -11.36
C GLU A 524 5.51 -8.69 -10.87
N VAL A 525 5.69 -9.66 -9.99
CA VAL A 525 4.57 -10.43 -9.43
C VAL A 525 4.10 -9.77 -8.14
N ALA A 526 2.79 -9.69 -7.98
CA ALA A 526 2.15 -9.29 -6.75
C ALA A 526 1.98 -10.47 -5.79
N TRP A 527 1.73 -10.19 -4.52
CA TRP A 527 1.35 -11.20 -3.55
C TRP A 527 -0.17 -11.36 -3.47
N SER A 528 -0.65 -12.58 -3.16
CA SER A 528 -2.05 -12.85 -2.87
C SER A 528 -2.20 -13.61 -1.55
N GLU A 529 -2.94 -13.01 -0.63
CA GLU A 529 -3.38 -13.68 0.62
C GLU A 529 -4.14 -14.97 0.32
N ALA A 530 -5.10 -14.91 -0.61
CA ALA A 530 -5.94 -16.04 -0.98
C ALA A 530 -5.14 -17.25 -1.52
N TYR A 531 -3.97 -17.02 -2.12
CA TYR A 531 -3.09 -18.11 -2.59
C TYR A 531 -2.08 -18.56 -1.54
N SER A 532 -1.95 -17.84 -0.42
CA SER A 532 -0.94 -18.09 0.61
C SER A 532 -1.38 -19.08 1.69
N ASP A 533 -2.68 -19.37 1.79
CA ASP A 533 -3.21 -20.36 2.75
C ASP A 533 -2.58 -21.75 2.56
N ASP A 534 -2.46 -22.20 1.30
CA ASP A 534 -1.84 -23.50 1.00
C ASP A 534 -0.33 -23.48 1.24
N CYS A 535 0.32 -22.34 0.98
CA CYS A 535 1.74 -22.15 1.31
C CYS A 535 1.98 -22.33 2.80
N LYS A 536 1.11 -21.74 3.64
CA LYS A 536 1.16 -21.86 5.08
C LYS A 536 0.93 -23.30 5.55
N LEU A 537 -0.14 -23.94 5.08
CA LEU A 537 -0.46 -25.32 5.46
C LEU A 537 0.68 -26.28 5.14
N HIS A 538 1.29 -26.11 3.96
CA HIS A 538 2.39 -26.95 3.54
C HIS A 538 3.67 -26.69 4.35
N LEU A 539 3.98 -25.42 4.63
CA LEU A 539 5.11 -25.08 5.49
C LEU A 539 4.92 -25.62 6.92
N ASP A 540 3.71 -25.52 7.49
CA ASP A 540 3.36 -26.11 8.79
C ASP A 540 3.58 -27.64 8.79
N TYR A 541 3.24 -28.32 7.69
CA TYR A 541 3.54 -29.74 7.51
C TYR A 541 5.05 -30.02 7.54
N LEU A 542 5.86 -29.26 6.79
CA LEU A 542 7.33 -29.42 6.78
C LEU A 542 7.96 -29.10 8.15
N GLU A 543 7.39 -28.16 8.89
CA GLU A 543 7.81 -27.83 10.25
C GLU A 543 7.61 -29.01 11.21
N LYS A 544 6.46 -29.68 11.12
CA LYS A 544 6.12 -30.87 11.92
C LYS A 544 6.87 -32.13 11.50
N ASN A 545 7.29 -32.22 10.24
CA ASN A 545 7.86 -33.44 9.66
C ASN A 545 9.30 -33.24 9.17
N ARG A 546 10.26 -33.13 10.10
CA ARG A 546 11.69 -32.90 9.78
C ARG A 546 12.30 -33.90 8.79
N SER A 547 11.83 -35.15 8.77
CA SER A 547 12.31 -36.19 7.85
C SER A 547 11.93 -35.93 6.39
N GLU A 548 10.93 -35.07 6.16
CA GLU A 548 10.38 -34.75 4.84
C GLU A 548 10.96 -33.45 4.26
N ARG A 549 12.10 -33.00 4.79
CA ARG A 549 12.84 -31.85 4.26
C ARG A 549 13.92 -32.30 3.29
N GLY A 550 14.32 -31.42 2.38
CA GLY A 550 15.31 -31.65 1.34
C GLY A 550 14.74 -31.71 -0.08
N PRO A 551 15.63 -31.70 -1.11
CA PRO A 551 15.25 -31.42 -2.50
C PRO A 551 14.15 -32.28 -3.11
N ASP A 552 14.00 -33.54 -2.72
CA ASP A 552 12.96 -34.43 -3.29
C ASP A 552 11.77 -34.67 -2.35
N ARG A 553 11.84 -34.14 -1.12
CA ARG A 553 10.84 -34.42 -0.07
C ARG A 553 9.99 -33.21 0.25
N GLU A 554 10.54 -32.02 0.08
CA GLU A 554 9.80 -30.77 0.26
C GLU A 554 8.64 -30.67 -0.72
N ASP A 555 8.79 -31.20 -1.93
CA ASP A 555 7.79 -31.05 -2.99
C ASP A 555 6.68 -32.14 -2.90
N THR A 556 6.48 -32.76 -1.72
CA THR A 556 5.44 -33.78 -1.49
C THR A 556 4.90 -33.78 -0.06
N GLU A 557 3.70 -34.36 0.13
CA GLU A 557 3.18 -34.68 1.45
C GLU A 557 2.87 -36.19 1.57
N VAL A 558 3.33 -36.78 2.67
CA VAL A 558 3.08 -38.18 3.00
C VAL A 558 1.79 -38.26 3.81
N LEU A 559 0.70 -38.70 3.16
CA LEU A 559 -0.60 -38.87 3.82
C LEU A 559 -0.48 -39.78 5.06
N GLY A 560 -1.14 -39.37 6.14
CA GLY A 560 -1.08 -40.05 7.44
C GLY A 560 -0.05 -39.44 8.42
N LYS A 561 0.82 -38.54 7.96
CA LYS A 561 1.67 -37.72 8.85
C LYS A 561 0.92 -36.48 9.36
N GLU A 562 1.35 -35.95 10.49
CA GLU A 562 0.70 -34.78 11.10
C GLU A 562 0.78 -33.56 10.16
N GLY A 563 -0.35 -32.90 9.94
CA GLY A 563 -0.46 -31.75 9.05
C GLY A 563 -0.58 -32.09 7.56
N ALA A 564 -0.39 -33.35 7.16
CA ALA A 564 -0.54 -33.76 5.76
C ALA A 564 -2.01 -33.75 5.32
N SER A 565 -2.28 -33.34 4.08
CA SER A 565 -3.62 -33.37 3.50
C SER A 565 -3.58 -33.73 2.02
N ALA A 566 -4.69 -34.23 1.46
CA ALA A 566 -4.79 -34.49 0.02
C ALA A 566 -4.62 -33.20 -0.81
N ARG A 567 -5.13 -32.08 -0.26
CA ARG A 567 -4.98 -30.73 -0.80
C ARG A 567 -3.50 -30.30 -0.79
N GLY A 568 -2.84 -30.41 0.36
CA GLY A 568 -1.43 -30.07 0.56
C GLY A 568 -0.48 -30.91 -0.30
N LYS A 569 -0.74 -32.22 -0.44
CA LYS A 569 0.01 -33.09 -1.35
C LYS A 569 -0.02 -32.59 -2.81
N THR A 570 -1.21 -32.28 -3.32
CA THR A 570 -1.38 -31.77 -4.69
C THR A 570 -0.76 -30.38 -4.86
N PHE A 571 -0.78 -29.59 -3.78
CA PHE A 571 -0.18 -28.27 -3.72
C PHE A 571 1.35 -28.33 -3.80
N ALA A 572 1.99 -29.17 -2.97
CA ALA A 572 3.44 -29.28 -2.82
C ALA A 572 4.17 -29.58 -4.14
N GLU A 573 3.59 -30.46 -4.96
CA GLU A 573 4.20 -30.92 -6.23
C GLU A 573 4.51 -29.78 -7.22
N GLY A 574 3.82 -28.65 -7.10
CA GLY A 574 3.99 -27.50 -7.98
C GLY A 574 4.37 -26.20 -7.29
N ALA A 575 4.72 -26.25 -6.00
CA ALA A 575 5.17 -25.09 -5.25
C ALA A 575 6.68 -24.91 -5.37
N LEU A 576 7.13 -23.66 -5.28
CA LEU A 576 8.54 -23.36 -5.13
C LEU A 576 8.87 -23.28 -3.65
N ILE A 577 9.74 -24.17 -3.19
CA ILE A 577 10.00 -24.39 -1.77
C ILE A 577 11.50 -24.25 -1.50
N HIS A 578 11.81 -23.58 -0.39
CA HIS A 578 13.11 -23.63 0.24
C HIS A 578 12.97 -23.76 1.75
N TYR A 579 13.61 -24.76 2.33
CA TYR A 579 13.77 -24.90 3.77
C TYR A 579 15.25 -24.76 4.16
N GLY A 580 15.55 -23.77 5.01
CA GLY A 580 16.90 -23.44 5.46
C GLY A 580 17.04 -21.96 5.81
N SER A 581 18.02 -21.65 6.67
CA SER A 581 18.41 -20.26 6.92
C SER A 581 19.24 -19.72 5.76
N GLY A 582 18.94 -18.52 5.29
CA GLY A 582 19.78 -17.81 4.34
C GLY A 582 19.16 -16.48 3.91
N LYS A 583 19.92 -15.69 3.16
CA LYS A 583 19.41 -14.40 2.67
C LYS A 583 18.49 -14.63 1.45
N PRO A 584 17.28 -14.03 1.42
CA PRO A 584 16.32 -14.24 0.33
C PRO A 584 16.88 -13.99 -1.07
N ASP A 585 17.65 -12.91 -1.24
CA ASP A 585 18.30 -12.54 -2.51
C ASP A 585 19.23 -13.65 -3.05
N LYS A 586 20.08 -14.22 -2.19
CA LYS A 586 21.00 -15.30 -2.56
C LYS A 586 20.28 -16.59 -2.88
N ILE A 587 19.23 -16.91 -2.13
CA ILE A 587 18.46 -18.14 -2.34
C ILE A 587 17.67 -18.03 -3.65
N ALA A 588 17.00 -16.89 -3.88
CA ALA A 588 16.26 -16.64 -5.10
C ALA A 588 17.17 -16.66 -6.34
N ALA A 589 18.36 -16.06 -6.26
CA ALA A 589 19.37 -16.17 -7.31
C ALA A 589 19.77 -17.64 -7.58
N GLY A 590 19.85 -18.46 -6.52
CA GLY A 590 20.12 -19.89 -6.63
C GLY A 590 19.02 -20.69 -7.34
N TRP A 591 17.76 -20.27 -7.27
CA TRP A 591 16.64 -20.92 -7.97
C TRP A 591 16.80 -20.89 -9.49
N VAL A 592 17.54 -19.91 -10.03
CA VAL A 592 17.89 -19.87 -11.46
C VAL A 592 18.65 -21.12 -11.90
N HIS A 593 19.37 -21.80 -11.01
CA HIS A 593 20.12 -23.00 -11.37
C HIS A 593 19.25 -24.26 -11.47
N LEU A 594 18.02 -24.23 -10.94
CA LEU A 594 17.08 -25.35 -10.93
C LEU A 594 16.11 -25.22 -12.11
N PRO A 595 16.07 -26.18 -13.07
CA PRO A 595 15.30 -26.03 -14.31
C PRO A 595 13.81 -25.68 -14.13
N GLY A 596 13.13 -26.32 -13.17
CA GLY A 596 11.70 -26.11 -12.94
C GLY A 596 11.40 -24.80 -12.24
N TYR A 597 12.19 -24.41 -11.23
CA TYR A 597 12.05 -23.09 -10.61
C TYR A 597 12.42 -21.97 -11.58
N ARG A 598 13.45 -22.15 -12.41
CA ARG A 598 13.77 -21.25 -13.52
C ARG A 598 12.59 -21.12 -14.48
N HIS A 599 11.88 -22.21 -14.76
CA HIS A 599 10.69 -22.17 -15.63
C HIS A 599 9.58 -21.30 -15.05
N ILE A 600 9.36 -21.33 -13.74
CA ILE A 600 8.45 -20.41 -13.04
C ILE A 600 8.94 -18.96 -13.13
N LEU A 601 10.22 -18.72 -12.82
CA LEU A 601 10.81 -17.38 -12.81
C LEU A 601 10.77 -16.71 -14.19
N LEU A 602 10.86 -17.48 -15.27
CA LEU A 602 10.83 -17.02 -16.65
C LEU A 602 9.42 -16.92 -17.25
N ASP A 603 8.36 -17.31 -16.53
CA ASP A 603 6.99 -17.28 -17.07
C ASP A 603 6.50 -15.82 -17.19
N PRO A 604 6.27 -15.31 -18.42
CA PRO A 604 5.82 -13.94 -18.63
C PRO A 604 4.36 -13.73 -18.22
N ARG A 605 3.58 -14.82 -18.08
CA ARG A 605 2.17 -14.77 -17.67
C ARG A 605 2.00 -14.70 -16.15
N LEU A 606 3.06 -14.93 -15.39
CA LEU A 606 2.97 -14.89 -13.94
C LEU A 606 2.80 -13.42 -13.49
N GLY A 607 1.63 -13.11 -12.93
CA GLY A 607 1.30 -11.78 -12.40
C GLY A 607 1.11 -11.74 -10.89
N VAL A 608 0.76 -12.88 -10.27
CA VAL A 608 0.49 -12.97 -8.84
C VAL A 608 1.08 -14.28 -8.29
N VAL A 609 1.52 -14.27 -7.02
CA VAL A 609 1.95 -15.47 -6.30
C VAL A 609 1.30 -15.55 -4.93
N GLY A 610 0.99 -16.77 -4.49
CA GLY A 610 0.84 -17.04 -3.06
C GLY A 610 2.23 -17.16 -2.44
N CYS A 611 2.46 -16.61 -1.26
CA CYS A 611 3.74 -16.76 -0.57
C CYS A 611 3.54 -16.78 0.94
N PHE A 612 4.17 -17.76 1.58
CA PHE A 612 4.30 -17.81 3.03
C PHE A 612 5.75 -18.09 3.39
N ALA A 613 6.30 -17.29 4.28
CA ALA A 613 7.68 -17.35 4.71
C ALA A 613 7.85 -17.24 6.23
N THR A 614 8.85 -17.95 6.73
CA THR A 614 9.39 -17.79 8.08
C THR A 614 10.89 -17.51 7.97
N LYS A 615 11.56 -17.24 9.10
CA LYS A 615 13.01 -16.99 9.11
C LYS A 615 13.83 -18.15 8.52
N ASN A 616 13.24 -19.34 8.43
CA ASN A 616 13.92 -20.57 8.05
C ASN A 616 13.31 -21.25 6.82
N ALA A 617 12.25 -20.71 6.22
CA ALA A 617 11.61 -21.37 5.08
C ALA A 617 10.76 -20.40 4.28
N VAL A 618 10.55 -20.73 3.01
CA VAL A 618 9.59 -20.05 2.14
C VAL A 618 8.90 -21.08 1.24
N VAL A 619 7.60 -20.88 1.04
CA VAL A 619 6.79 -21.62 0.08
C VAL A 619 6.06 -20.61 -0.80
N ILE A 620 6.27 -20.71 -2.11
CA ILE A 620 5.68 -19.83 -3.13
C ILE A 620 4.79 -20.66 -4.05
N ASP A 621 3.54 -20.24 -4.17
CA ASP A 621 2.63 -20.73 -5.19
C ASP A 621 2.61 -19.79 -6.39
N ALA A 622 3.23 -20.24 -7.47
CA ALA A 622 3.23 -19.54 -8.74
C ALA A 622 2.31 -20.16 -9.79
N ARG A 623 1.52 -21.19 -9.45
CA ARG A 623 0.65 -21.86 -10.44
C ARG A 623 -0.67 -21.12 -10.63
N ARG A 624 -1.25 -20.60 -9.54
CA ARG A 624 -2.59 -19.99 -9.55
C ARG A 624 -2.63 -18.55 -10.08
N GLY A 625 -1.50 -17.85 -10.12
CA GLY A 625 -1.44 -16.45 -10.58
C GLY A 625 -0.90 -16.25 -11.99
N ILE A 626 -1.03 -17.29 -12.84
CA ILE A 626 -0.68 -17.24 -14.26
C ILE A 626 -1.87 -16.70 -15.06
N GLY A 627 -1.68 -15.61 -15.80
CA GLY A 627 -2.65 -15.02 -16.73
C GLY A 627 -1.98 -14.25 -17.89
N GLY A 628 -2.67 -14.09 -19.02
CA GLY A 628 -2.17 -13.27 -20.14
C GLY A 628 -1.54 -14.04 -21.31
N GLU A 629 -0.77 -13.30 -22.13
CA GLU A 629 -0.36 -13.70 -23.48
C GLU A 629 0.78 -14.75 -23.55
N ARG A 630 0.87 -15.36 -24.74
CA ARG A 630 1.70 -16.52 -25.05
C ARG A 630 3.19 -16.16 -25.17
N GLY A 631 4.06 -17.14 -24.94
CA GLY A 631 5.49 -16.96 -25.17
C GLY A 631 6.30 -18.23 -24.97
N GLY A 632 7.58 -18.14 -25.36
CA GLY A 632 8.59 -19.14 -25.08
C GLY A 632 9.97 -18.51 -25.04
N THR A 633 10.89 -19.13 -24.30
CA THR A 633 12.27 -18.61 -24.17
C THR A 633 13.26 -19.75 -23.91
N SER A 634 14.55 -19.48 -24.08
CA SER A 634 15.62 -20.43 -23.74
C SER A 634 16.57 -19.85 -22.70
N TYR A 635 17.13 -20.71 -21.85
CA TYR A 635 18.22 -20.36 -20.95
C TYR A 635 19.40 -21.33 -21.13
N PRO A 636 20.66 -20.87 -21.21
CA PRO A 636 21.09 -19.48 -21.20
C PRO A 636 20.52 -18.67 -22.38
N PHE A 637 20.41 -17.36 -22.18
CA PHE A 637 20.01 -16.45 -23.24
C PHE A 637 21.10 -16.31 -24.30
N HIS A 638 20.72 -15.87 -25.49
CA HIS A 638 21.68 -15.57 -26.54
C HIS A 638 22.62 -14.45 -26.10
N ASN A 639 23.93 -14.67 -26.26
CA ASN A 639 25.05 -13.85 -25.78
C ASN A 639 25.15 -13.72 -24.25
N GLN A 640 24.53 -14.61 -23.47
CA GLN A 640 24.66 -14.56 -22.02
C GLN A 640 26.11 -14.82 -21.59
N LYS A 641 26.58 -14.03 -20.61
CA LYS A 641 27.90 -14.18 -20.01
C LYS A 641 27.79 -14.83 -18.64
N GLU A 642 28.92 -15.37 -18.19
CA GLU A 642 29.08 -15.93 -16.85
C GLU A 642 28.13 -17.09 -16.51
N VAL A 643 27.82 -17.94 -17.49
CA VAL A 643 27.02 -19.16 -17.25
C VAL A 643 27.86 -20.14 -16.41
N PRO A 644 27.35 -20.71 -15.31
CA PRO A 644 28.12 -21.68 -14.54
C PRO A 644 28.56 -22.87 -15.39
N VAL A 645 29.71 -23.45 -15.08
CA VAL A 645 30.20 -24.63 -15.80
C VAL A 645 29.48 -25.93 -15.41
N ASP A 646 28.99 -26.03 -14.17
CA ASP A 646 28.44 -27.26 -13.62
C ASP A 646 27.31 -27.01 -12.59
N ILE A 647 26.65 -28.11 -12.21
CA ILE A 647 25.72 -28.17 -11.08
C ILE A 647 25.88 -29.50 -10.33
N ASP A 648 25.71 -29.48 -9.00
CA ASP A 648 25.69 -30.69 -8.19
C ASP A 648 24.41 -31.49 -8.47
N LEU A 649 24.58 -32.78 -8.79
CA LEU A 649 23.46 -33.69 -9.08
C LEU A 649 22.50 -33.81 -7.88
N ALA A 650 23.02 -33.68 -6.65
CA ALA A 650 22.22 -33.70 -5.43
C ALA A 650 21.20 -32.55 -5.35
N LEU A 651 21.44 -31.42 -6.03
CA LEU A 651 20.49 -30.31 -6.09
C LEU A 651 19.34 -30.56 -7.07
N LEU A 652 19.56 -31.43 -8.06
CA LEU A 652 18.58 -31.83 -9.07
C LEU A 652 17.71 -33.03 -8.62
N GLY A 653 18.13 -33.73 -7.56
CA GLY A 653 17.35 -34.79 -6.96
C GLY A 653 17.41 -36.16 -7.65
N GLU A 654 16.77 -37.14 -7.04
CA GLU A 654 16.79 -38.55 -7.45
C GLU A 654 16.16 -38.78 -8.82
N ARG A 655 15.16 -37.96 -9.21
CA ARG A 655 14.52 -38.05 -10.53
C ARG A 655 15.55 -37.95 -11.65
N VAL A 656 16.40 -36.91 -11.60
CA VAL A 656 17.42 -36.69 -12.63
C VAL A 656 18.50 -37.75 -12.55
N ALA A 657 18.94 -38.15 -11.35
CA ALA A 657 19.90 -39.24 -11.19
C ALA A 657 19.42 -40.56 -11.83
N ASN A 658 18.12 -40.88 -11.68
CA ASN A 658 17.50 -42.05 -12.28
C ASN A 658 17.38 -41.92 -13.81
N LEU A 659 17.05 -40.74 -14.33
CA LEU A 659 17.02 -40.46 -15.77
C LEU A 659 18.40 -40.71 -16.40
N LEU A 660 19.45 -40.17 -15.80
CA LEU A 660 20.83 -40.35 -16.25
C LEU A 660 21.23 -41.83 -16.29
N THR A 661 20.91 -42.56 -15.21
CA THR A 661 21.22 -44.00 -15.09
C THR A 661 20.48 -44.81 -16.16
N LYS A 662 19.18 -44.54 -16.38
CA LYS A 662 18.38 -45.20 -17.43
C LYS A 662 18.91 -44.96 -18.83
N ARG A 663 19.54 -43.81 -19.07
CA ARG A 663 20.15 -43.43 -20.35
C ARG A 663 21.64 -43.83 -20.44
N GLY A 664 22.14 -44.63 -19.49
CA GLY A 664 23.49 -45.21 -19.53
C GLY A 664 24.62 -44.26 -19.12
N ALA A 665 24.32 -43.11 -18.53
CA ALA A 665 25.36 -42.19 -18.07
C ALA A 665 26.12 -42.75 -16.86
N LYS A 666 27.43 -42.47 -16.79
CA LYS A 666 28.26 -42.86 -15.64
C LYS A 666 27.82 -42.13 -14.38
N ARG A 667 27.92 -42.79 -13.23
CA ARG A 667 27.62 -42.18 -11.92
C ARG A 667 28.56 -41.00 -11.68
N THR A 668 28.00 -39.79 -11.64
CA THR A 668 28.74 -38.54 -11.41
C THR A 668 28.10 -37.76 -10.26
N LYS A 669 28.91 -36.95 -9.56
CA LYS A 669 28.42 -36.00 -8.55
C LYS A 669 27.98 -34.67 -9.17
N LYS A 670 28.53 -34.34 -10.35
CA LYS A 670 28.29 -33.07 -11.05
C LYS A 670 27.96 -33.31 -12.51
N LEU A 671 27.07 -32.49 -13.05
CA LEU A 671 26.76 -32.41 -14.47
C LEU A 671 27.23 -31.08 -15.02
N GLY A 672 27.36 -30.97 -16.35
CA GLY A 672 27.42 -29.65 -16.96
C GLY A 672 26.13 -28.88 -16.69
N TYR A 673 26.22 -27.56 -16.75
CA TYR A 673 25.12 -26.70 -16.37
C TYR A 673 23.87 -26.93 -17.25
N PRO A 674 22.67 -27.13 -16.69
CA PRO A 674 21.48 -27.46 -17.47
C PRO A 674 20.99 -26.31 -18.35
N LEU A 675 20.76 -26.62 -19.62
CA LEU A 675 20.19 -25.71 -20.61
C LEU A 675 18.70 -26.01 -20.76
N THR A 676 17.87 -24.98 -20.86
CA THR A 676 16.41 -25.14 -20.83
C THR A 676 15.75 -24.41 -21.98
N LEU A 677 14.65 -24.99 -22.48
CA LEU A 677 13.72 -24.35 -23.40
C LEU A 677 12.32 -24.40 -22.78
N HIS A 678 11.65 -23.26 -22.78
CA HIS A 678 10.42 -23.02 -22.04
C HIS A 678 9.29 -22.70 -23.01
N PHE A 679 8.23 -23.50 -22.99
CA PHE A 679 6.98 -23.25 -23.70
C PHE A 679 5.88 -22.99 -22.68
N TYR A 680 5.17 -21.88 -22.82
CA TYR A 680 4.11 -21.50 -21.91
C TYR A 680 2.71 -21.68 -22.54
N GLU A 681 2.61 -22.33 -23.70
CA GLU A 681 1.34 -22.53 -24.40
C GLU A 681 0.73 -23.92 -24.13
N PRO A 682 -0.56 -24.03 -23.76
CA PRO A 682 -1.25 -25.32 -23.65
C PRO A 682 -1.25 -26.08 -24.99
N GLY A 683 -0.81 -27.33 -24.99
CA GLY A 683 -0.89 -28.23 -26.17
C GLY A 683 0.24 -28.10 -27.20
N THR A 684 1.27 -27.28 -26.96
CA THR A 684 2.40 -27.10 -27.91
C THR A 684 3.44 -28.22 -27.88
N MET A 685 3.40 -29.10 -26.88
CA MET A 685 4.29 -30.24 -26.81
C MET A 685 3.58 -31.53 -27.21
N ASP A 686 3.86 -32.02 -28.41
CA ASP A 686 3.62 -33.41 -28.79
C ASP A 686 4.70 -34.26 -28.09
N VAL A 687 4.29 -35.01 -27.06
CA VAL A 687 5.17 -35.74 -26.13
C VAL A 687 5.88 -36.96 -26.76
N THR A 688 5.88 -37.08 -28.09
CA THR A 688 6.51 -38.19 -28.80
C THR A 688 8.03 -38.10 -28.77
N GLU A 689 8.68 -39.17 -28.26
CA GLU A 689 10.13 -39.30 -28.21
C GLU A 689 10.75 -39.17 -29.62
N GLY A 690 11.83 -38.38 -29.73
CA GLY A 690 12.60 -38.23 -30.97
C GLY A 690 12.42 -36.91 -31.74
N ARG A 691 11.53 -36.01 -31.29
CA ARG A 691 11.32 -34.69 -31.94
C ARG A 691 12.12 -33.53 -31.36
N TYR A 692 12.79 -33.72 -30.22
CA TYR A 692 13.47 -32.65 -29.49
C TYR A 692 14.97 -32.93 -29.42
N VAL A 693 15.78 -31.99 -29.91
CA VAL A 693 17.25 -32.10 -29.92
C VAL A 693 17.87 -30.79 -29.44
N CYS A 694 18.94 -30.88 -28.65
CA CYS A 694 19.80 -29.74 -28.33
C CYS A 694 21.21 -30.03 -28.85
N ASN A 695 21.62 -29.32 -29.90
CA ASN A 695 22.93 -29.49 -30.53
C ASN A 695 23.91 -28.50 -29.91
N LEU A 696 24.47 -28.81 -28.73
CA LEU A 696 25.44 -27.94 -28.05
C LEU A 696 26.87 -28.22 -28.53
N ARG A 697 27.63 -27.16 -28.84
CA ARG A 697 29.00 -27.25 -29.36
C ARG A 697 29.96 -26.28 -28.69
N GLN A 698 31.21 -26.70 -28.56
CA GLN A 698 32.37 -25.85 -28.25
C GLN A 698 33.26 -25.77 -29.49
N GLY A 699 33.14 -24.69 -30.27
CA GLY A 699 33.82 -24.63 -31.57
C GLY A 699 33.30 -25.71 -32.51
N LYS A 700 34.13 -26.73 -32.81
CA LYS A 700 33.75 -27.88 -33.65
C LYS A 700 33.31 -29.11 -32.85
N ASP A 701 33.58 -29.14 -31.55
CA ASP A 701 33.34 -30.31 -30.72
C ASP A 701 31.90 -30.29 -30.20
N GLU A 702 31.18 -31.41 -30.36
CA GLU A 702 29.85 -31.58 -29.80
C GLU A 702 29.92 -31.95 -28.31
N VAL A 703 29.01 -31.38 -27.52
CA VAL A 703 28.90 -31.67 -26.09
C VAL A 703 27.91 -32.79 -25.90
N GLU A 704 28.36 -33.91 -25.35
CA GLU A 704 27.50 -35.04 -25.02
C GLU A 704 26.52 -34.69 -23.90
N GLY A 705 25.24 -35.02 -24.08
CA GLY A 705 24.19 -34.73 -23.10
C GLY A 705 22.87 -35.46 -23.38
N ILE A 706 21.93 -35.31 -22.46
CA ILE A 706 20.60 -35.93 -22.52
C ILE A 706 19.53 -34.84 -22.57
N VAL A 707 18.58 -34.96 -23.49
CA VAL A 707 17.37 -34.13 -23.53
C VAL A 707 16.26 -34.80 -22.72
N ASP A 708 15.65 -34.05 -21.81
CA ASP A 708 14.54 -34.44 -20.92
C ASP A 708 13.30 -33.60 -21.24
N ILE A 709 12.16 -34.26 -21.42
CA ILE A 709 10.84 -33.61 -21.45
C ILE A 709 10.35 -33.57 -20.00
N ALA A 710 10.72 -32.51 -19.29
CA ALA A 710 10.61 -32.44 -17.85
C ALA A 710 9.19 -32.04 -17.39
N HIS A 711 8.20 -32.89 -17.66
CA HIS A 711 6.79 -32.65 -17.37
C HIS A 711 6.24 -33.42 -16.16
N THR A 712 6.94 -34.46 -15.70
CA THR A 712 6.55 -35.27 -14.53
C THR A 712 7.65 -35.30 -13.49
N GLY A 713 7.34 -34.97 -12.25
CA GLY A 713 8.28 -34.97 -11.14
C GLY A 713 8.04 -33.78 -10.22
N THR A 714 9.13 -33.28 -9.63
CA THR A 714 9.09 -32.20 -8.66
C THR A 714 9.21 -30.83 -9.33
N ALA A 715 8.60 -29.80 -8.76
CA ALA A 715 8.66 -28.42 -9.26
C ALA A 715 10.09 -27.89 -9.44
N ARG A 716 11.08 -28.43 -8.70
CA ARG A 716 12.50 -28.08 -8.86
C ARG A 716 13.06 -28.38 -10.25
N THR A 717 12.62 -29.47 -10.87
CA THR A 717 13.21 -29.95 -12.12
C THR A 717 12.21 -30.11 -13.25
N THR A 718 10.94 -29.79 -13.03
CA THR A 718 9.87 -29.99 -14.00
C THR A 718 8.96 -28.78 -14.14
N GLY A 719 8.26 -28.68 -15.27
CA GLY A 719 7.30 -27.64 -15.58
C GLY A 719 6.52 -27.98 -16.86
N ALA A 720 5.28 -27.51 -16.96
CA ALA A 720 4.49 -27.72 -18.17
C ALA A 720 5.16 -27.00 -19.35
N GLY A 721 5.55 -27.75 -20.39
CA GLY A 721 6.27 -27.18 -21.53
C GLY A 721 7.77 -26.96 -21.32
N LEU A 722 8.38 -27.60 -20.32
CA LEU A 722 9.82 -27.49 -20.05
C LEU A 722 10.61 -28.61 -20.75
N LEU A 723 11.60 -28.22 -21.56
CA LEU A 723 12.67 -29.09 -22.05
C LEU A 723 13.98 -28.76 -21.34
N VAL A 724 14.76 -29.79 -21.01
CA VAL A 724 16.07 -29.62 -20.37
C VAL A 724 17.11 -30.46 -21.08
N PHE A 725 18.25 -29.87 -21.40
CA PHE A 725 19.44 -30.58 -21.85
C PHE A 725 20.45 -30.63 -20.70
N TYR A 726 20.84 -31.83 -20.32
CA TYR A 726 21.83 -32.11 -19.28
C TYR A 726 23.14 -32.57 -19.92
N PRO A 727 24.18 -31.70 -19.99
CA PRO A 727 25.50 -32.13 -20.43
C PRO A 727 26.08 -33.14 -19.44
N LEU A 728 26.64 -34.25 -19.95
CA LEU A 728 27.13 -35.36 -19.11
C LEU A 728 28.43 -35.02 -18.35
N ALA A 729 29.11 -33.95 -18.74
CA ALA A 729 30.34 -33.47 -18.12
C ALA A 729 30.27 -31.95 -17.86
N PRO A 730 30.98 -31.45 -16.84
CA PRO A 730 31.18 -30.02 -16.63
C PRO A 730 31.67 -29.31 -17.90
N LEU A 731 31.13 -28.12 -18.16
CA LEU A 731 31.57 -27.28 -19.28
C LEU A 731 32.96 -26.69 -18.97
N LYS A 732 33.70 -26.28 -20.01
CA LYS A 732 35.03 -25.67 -19.86
C LYS A 732 34.90 -24.20 -19.52
N ARG A 733 35.38 -23.80 -18.34
CA ARG A 733 35.41 -22.41 -17.85
C ARG A 733 36.00 -21.44 -18.89
N GLY A 734 35.40 -20.26 -19.01
CA GLY A 734 35.86 -19.21 -19.92
C GLY A 734 35.65 -19.50 -21.40
N SER A 735 35.03 -20.64 -21.73
CA SER A 735 34.80 -21.03 -23.12
C SER A 735 33.45 -20.54 -23.63
N GLU A 736 33.42 -20.25 -24.93
CA GLU A 736 32.20 -19.95 -25.66
C GLU A 736 31.56 -21.25 -26.18
N TYR A 737 30.24 -21.32 -26.03
CA TYR A 737 29.41 -22.40 -26.53
C TYR A 737 28.33 -21.85 -27.47
N THR A 738 28.05 -22.60 -28.53
CA THR A 738 26.91 -22.36 -29.42
C THR A 738 25.98 -23.57 -29.38
N GLY A 739 24.68 -23.33 -29.37
CA GLY A 739 23.69 -24.39 -29.28
C GLY A 739 22.45 -24.09 -30.10
N GLU A 740 21.82 -25.14 -30.60
CA GLU A 740 20.54 -25.04 -31.32
C GLU A 740 19.53 -26.00 -30.70
N TRP A 741 18.36 -25.45 -30.36
CA TRP A 741 17.20 -26.23 -29.98
C TRP A 741 16.37 -26.54 -31.22
N MET A 742 16.15 -27.82 -31.48
CA MET A 742 15.34 -28.31 -32.58
C MET A 742 14.05 -28.94 -32.04
N VAL A 743 12.91 -28.54 -32.60
CA VAL A 743 11.58 -29.08 -32.31
C VAL A 743 10.96 -29.55 -33.62
N ALA A 744 10.67 -30.85 -33.73
CA ALA A 744 10.17 -31.49 -34.94
C ALA A 744 11.01 -31.15 -36.19
N GLY A 745 12.34 -31.14 -36.04
CA GLY A 745 13.29 -30.84 -37.13
C GLY A 745 13.39 -29.36 -37.52
N LYS A 746 12.65 -28.46 -36.85
CA LYS A 746 12.75 -27.01 -37.04
C LYS A 746 13.51 -26.38 -35.88
N GLN A 747 14.32 -25.37 -36.18
CA GLN A 747 15.01 -24.61 -35.15
C GLN A 747 14.00 -23.78 -34.35
N ALA A 748 13.92 -24.03 -33.05
CA ALA A 748 13.07 -23.32 -32.11
C ALA A 748 13.82 -22.18 -31.39
N SER A 749 15.10 -22.37 -31.09
CA SER A 749 15.96 -21.35 -30.48
C SER A 749 17.43 -21.58 -30.84
N ALA A 750 18.20 -20.48 -30.96
CA ALA A 750 19.66 -20.51 -31.00
C ALA A 750 20.24 -19.82 -29.76
N ILE A 751 21.21 -20.46 -29.14
CA ILE A 751 21.90 -19.96 -27.96
C ILE A 751 23.39 -19.82 -28.23
N ARG A 752 23.98 -18.77 -27.65
CA ARG A 752 25.41 -18.52 -27.63
C ARG A 752 25.74 -17.98 -26.26
N PHE A 753 26.70 -18.56 -25.54
CA PHE A 753 27.02 -18.10 -24.20
C PHE A 753 28.47 -18.37 -23.82
N THR A 754 28.94 -17.66 -22.80
CA THR A 754 30.28 -17.85 -22.23
C THR A 754 30.19 -18.32 -20.79
N THR A 755 31.05 -19.27 -20.41
CA THR A 755 31.00 -19.90 -19.08
C THR A 755 31.96 -19.28 -18.07
N LYS A 756 31.67 -19.44 -16.77
CA LYS A 756 32.50 -18.98 -15.65
C LYS A 756 32.71 -20.08 -14.60
#